data_AF-A0A7S1ZAT3-F1
#
_entry.id   AF-A0A7S1ZAT3-F1
#
_cell.length_a   1.000
_cell.length_b   1.000
_cell.length_c   1.000
_cell.angle_alpha   90.00
_cell.angle_beta   90.00
_cell.angle_gamma   90.00
#
_symmetry.space_group_name_H-M   'P 1'
#
loop_
_entity.id
_entity.type
_entity.pdbx_description
1 polymer ?
#
loop_
_entity_poly.entity_id
_entity_poly.type
_entity_poly.pdbx_seq_one_letter_code
_entity_poly.pdbx_strand_id
1 'polypeptide(L)'
;DFERNVGDIIVSGKCEWSKRRQNDMQSFLVKYACFSKTLSCPLRRMHNVDGSLVLAPPKEQGVYDYVSRDKIPCATVDHVPLLIDWPKLKQDVMEVVKDKKTKKHELLWSKLCRIQKDIETWGYKWEEKFEGELYSLFNDNFILQSRADAAKKLFAGYNCFQQHPLVQSGKGGGLSTDNIMQHRACRFLKNNGKDFFAEYRRTVSDMNDLHNGASIPPNYTRLEGGGLQLAVLPEKESSFGNGLKYLIDPDRLSCNEYEAMKELQKLVLENIAGGWPQILLDLWKLIESQINLEGVDCSSHDCSISSFSVSLVKIIHTKVQEFIRNNINTELGRFGLAIDMDGISALHFYALLYSWKLLSSGQKSRAMKEIRSMRQDEENWRIYFISTVCSQPVSASKAVAKNMIKSIVDEFVCKSQFDTGEEISDHLAQVRGHFSSKAIQDELDDNLLFSECSEQKQVLDYVTNQTDFVTREFEKRFKRVFSRNREEMLRKAHTEFQDELKKLRRCVSVLKKYLEENDLQDMTSKVMFFGGDDTNVFDVEAEVANKKALDFFTHFCKGGDLSSYPRFSSGLHAMECASIIQYWDSTHDIGIPLLYHFCEEASKSISQYICGTVNINWSLVDMGLDRIYNEFKNASIGCPETCPTCGRKCDQDVNSINHRHACELGHQIRGMSGVRLENGFASIETCEEIKNDRRIFLETENMWCTWYDKKQKHKNWDYISLKDDDERLDRIRKFRQCWDNYGHALCEHHQNNGISIKFTPYSKSNFSGGTCHYVIVLDESGSMGGVRFRDALAGAVAFGNTLFTKTSNSKLSAVFFGSSARTIFKEGDKSSLQALQSAGYRGGGTNFDAALATAVDIIPGCTQGPYSRHIILFYTDGQASYPHSAVKKIHNLRAQSNEVHLYAICEERNPVVLKQICQELHPDDHNSHLRSNITPDQLGLVMSEIIA
;
A
#
# COMPACT_ATOMS: atom_id res chain seq x y z
N ASP A 1 -21.87 -47.24 -11.00
CA ASP A 1 -22.97 -47.86 -10.23
C ASP A 1 -23.31 -47.20 -8.89
N PHE A 2 -23.11 -45.89 -8.74
CA PHE A 2 -23.90 -45.08 -7.81
C PHE A 2 -24.35 -43.77 -8.51
N GLU A 3 -24.67 -43.89 -9.80
CA GLU A 3 -25.69 -43.09 -10.47
C GLU A 3 -26.99 -43.91 -10.41
N ARG A 4 -28.15 -43.24 -10.33
CA ARG A 4 -29.53 -43.77 -10.24
C ARG A 4 -30.02 -44.07 -8.83
N ASN A 5 -30.65 -43.08 -8.18
CA ASN A 5 -32.11 -43.05 -8.13
C ASN A 5 -32.64 -41.94 -7.21
N VAL A 6 -33.39 -41.04 -7.86
CA VAL A 6 -34.73 -40.59 -7.44
C VAL A 6 -34.77 -39.56 -6.31
N GLY A 7 -34.93 -38.30 -6.72
CA GLY A 7 -35.85 -37.42 -6.04
C GLY A 7 -37.29 -37.79 -6.40
N ASP A 8 -38.23 -37.57 -5.47
CA ASP A 8 -39.57 -37.07 -5.77
C ASP A 8 -40.41 -36.83 -4.49
N ILE A 9 -41.28 -35.81 -4.56
CA ILE A 9 -42.48 -35.51 -3.74
C ILE A 9 -42.23 -34.73 -2.42
N ILE A 10 -42.38 -33.39 -2.38
CA ILE A 10 -43.60 -32.53 -2.37
C ILE A 10 -44.17 -32.25 -0.96
N VAL A 11 -44.09 -30.97 -0.57
CA VAL A 11 -45.09 -30.12 0.14
C VAL A 11 -45.62 -30.58 1.50
N SER A 12 -45.27 -29.84 2.56
CA SER A 12 -46.24 -29.06 3.38
C SER A 12 -45.60 -28.36 4.60
N GLY A 13 -45.85 -27.05 4.71
CA GLY A 13 -46.30 -26.36 5.93
C GLY A 13 -45.46 -26.34 7.22
N LYS A 14 -44.94 -25.15 7.53
CA LYS A 14 -44.85 -24.47 8.85
C LYS A 14 -44.17 -25.19 10.03
N CYS A 15 -43.05 -24.64 10.52
CA CYS A 15 -42.97 -23.85 11.76
C CYS A 15 -41.51 -23.48 12.11
N GLU A 16 -41.32 -22.35 12.79
CA GLU A 16 -40.08 -21.78 13.29
C GLU A 16 -39.37 -22.67 14.34
N TRP A 17 -38.03 -22.76 14.29
CA TRP A 17 -37.10 -22.51 15.42
C TRP A 17 -35.64 -22.87 15.03
N SER A 18 -34.75 -21.91 15.27
CA SER A 18 -33.27 -21.97 15.41
C SER A 18 -32.47 -23.14 14.79
N LYS A 19 -31.65 -22.84 13.76
CA LYS A 19 -30.49 -23.64 13.36
C LYS A 19 -29.18 -22.83 13.45
N ARG A 20 -28.60 -22.79 14.65
CA ARG A 20 -27.16 -22.64 14.90
C ARG A 20 -26.72 -23.92 15.59
N ARG A 21 -25.67 -24.57 15.08
CA ARG A 21 -25.12 -25.91 15.43
C ARG A 21 -25.64 -27.07 14.58
N GLN A 22 -25.08 -27.21 13.38
CA GLN A 22 -25.01 -28.51 12.72
C GLN A 22 -23.77 -28.72 11.82
N ASN A 23 -22.73 -27.88 11.93
CA ASN A 23 -21.48 -28.07 11.18
C ASN A 23 -20.23 -28.35 12.03
N ASP A 24 -20.33 -28.39 13.36
CA ASP A 24 -19.15 -28.60 14.23
C ASP A 24 -18.96 -30.05 14.71
N MET A 25 -19.69 -31.02 14.15
CA MET A 25 -19.68 -32.41 14.64
C MET A 25 -19.20 -33.45 13.62
N GLN A 26 -18.47 -33.03 12.58
CA GLN A 26 -17.77 -33.93 11.65
C GLN A 26 -16.23 -33.80 11.66
N SER A 27 -15.64 -32.91 12.46
CA SER A 27 -14.17 -32.77 12.57
C SER A 27 -13.57 -33.45 13.81
N PHE A 28 -14.36 -34.16 14.62
CA PHE A 28 -13.94 -34.61 15.97
C PHE A 28 -13.58 -36.10 16.09
N LEU A 29 -13.46 -36.87 15.00
CA LEU A 29 -13.31 -38.34 15.07
C LEU A 29 -12.20 -38.97 14.20
N VAL A 30 -11.06 -38.30 13.98
CA VAL A 30 -9.90 -38.95 13.28
C VAL A 30 -8.52 -38.70 13.92
N LYS A 31 -8.38 -38.04 15.07
CA LYS A 31 -7.05 -37.74 15.64
C LYS A 31 -6.82 -38.23 17.08
N TYR A 32 -7.12 -39.49 17.36
CA TYR A 32 -6.60 -40.18 18.55
C TYR A 32 -6.35 -41.67 18.26
N ALA A 33 -5.17 -41.98 17.72
CA ALA A 33 -4.55 -43.28 17.88
C ALA A 33 -3.03 -43.21 17.63
N CYS A 34 -2.28 -43.73 18.61
CA CYS A 34 -0.88 -44.17 18.58
C CYS A 34 0.23 -43.14 18.84
N PHE A 35 0.54 -43.02 20.14
CA PHE A 35 1.88 -42.76 20.69
C PHE A 35 2.69 -44.07 20.70
N SER A 36 3.98 -44.06 20.31
CA SER A 36 5.08 -44.86 20.93
C SER A 36 6.37 -44.93 20.08
N LYS A 37 7.47 -44.36 20.64
CA LYS A 37 8.90 -44.79 20.56
C LYS A 37 9.60 -44.74 19.18
N THR A 38 10.88 -44.43 18.98
CA THR A 38 12.10 -44.28 19.81
C THR A 38 13.19 -43.60 18.97
N LEU A 39 14.16 -42.97 19.66
CA LEU A 39 15.57 -42.68 19.33
C LEU A 39 16.18 -43.11 17.97
N SER A 40 17.09 -42.23 17.52
CA SER A 40 18.41 -42.46 16.89
C SER A 40 18.60 -42.00 15.43
N CYS A 41 19.54 -41.05 15.28
CA CYS A 41 20.32 -40.84 14.06
C CYS A 41 21.15 -42.11 13.78
N PRO A 42 21.37 -42.53 12.51
CA PRO A 42 22.64 -42.16 11.87
C PRO A 42 22.64 -42.07 10.32
N LEU A 43 23.60 -41.27 9.83
CA LEU A 43 24.53 -41.48 8.70
C LEU A 43 24.14 -42.37 7.48
N ARG A 44 24.36 -41.73 6.32
CA ARG A 44 25.05 -42.20 5.09
C ARG A 44 24.42 -43.27 4.17
N ARG A 45 24.49 -42.86 2.89
CA ARG A 45 24.96 -43.58 1.69
C ARG A 45 23.95 -44.33 0.81
N MET A 46 24.07 -43.95 -0.47
CA MET A 46 24.04 -44.77 -1.69
C MET A 46 22.66 -45.27 -2.14
N HIS A 47 22.32 -45.37 -3.43
CA HIS A 47 23.03 -45.22 -4.70
C HIS A 47 21.95 -45.02 -5.79
N ASN A 48 22.35 -44.42 -6.91
CA ASN A 48 22.00 -44.68 -8.33
C ASN A 48 20.57 -45.20 -8.66
N VAL A 49 19.90 -44.72 -9.71
CA VAL A 49 20.21 -45.06 -11.11
C VAL A 49 19.65 -44.00 -12.08
N ASP A 50 20.56 -43.51 -12.91
CA ASP A 50 20.55 -43.16 -14.34
C ASP A 50 19.28 -42.65 -15.08
N GLY A 51 19.56 -41.63 -15.88
CA GLY A 51 18.76 -41.17 -17.02
C GLY A 51 19.42 -39.98 -17.72
N SER A 52 20.56 -40.24 -18.35
CA SER A 52 21.44 -39.28 -19.03
C SER A 52 20.89 -38.74 -20.36
N LEU A 53 21.21 -37.47 -20.67
CA LEU A 53 21.56 -37.06 -22.03
C LEU A 53 22.51 -35.86 -22.00
N VAL A 54 23.67 -36.07 -22.61
CA VAL A 54 24.85 -35.20 -22.67
C VAL A 54 24.86 -34.45 -23.99
N LEU A 55 25.12 -33.14 -23.98
CA LEU A 55 25.92 -32.45 -25.01
C LEU A 55 26.70 -31.30 -24.35
N ALA A 56 28.00 -31.24 -24.63
CA ALA A 56 28.95 -30.20 -24.19
C ALA A 56 29.68 -29.61 -25.43
N PRO A 57 30.63 -28.65 -25.31
CA PRO A 57 30.48 -27.22 -25.60
C PRO A 57 31.38 -26.75 -26.78
N PRO A 58 31.58 -25.43 -27.00
CA PRO A 58 32.82 -24.82 -26.48
C PRO A 58 32.77 -23.32 -26.07
N LYS A 59 33.62 -22.98 -25.07
CA LYS A 59 34.53 -21.82 -24.87
C LYS A 59 34.10 -20.41 -25.40
N GLU A 60 34.21 -19.29 -24.67
CA GLU A 60 35.44 -18.67 -24.14
C GLU A 60 35.19 -17.48 -23.16
N GLN A 61 36.16 -17.26 -22.26
CA GLN A 61 36.66 -15.98 -21.69
C GLN A 61 35.82 -15.14 -20.70
N GLY A 62 36.45 -14.85 -19.54
CA GLY A 62 36.10 -13.70 -18.70
C GLY A 62 36.19 -13.93 -17.19
N VAL A 63 37.34 -14.39 -16.68
CA VAL A 63 37.63 -14.44 -15.24
C VAL A 63 37.86 -13.02 -14.72
N TYR A 64 37.01 -12.55 -13.81
CA TYR A 64 37.37 -11.54 -12.80
C TYR A 64 37.12 -12.15 -11.42
N ASP A 65 38.22 -12.37 -10.70
CA ASP A 65 38.24 -12.74 -9.29
C ASP A 65 37.52 -11.67 -8.46
N TYR A 66 36.49 -12.07 -7.71
CA TYR A 66 36.05 -11.32 -6.53
C TYR A 66 36.34 -12.13 -5.27
N VAL A 67 37.31 -11.60 -4.54
CA VAL A 67 37.78 -12.01 -3.22
C VAL A 67 36.62 -12.21 -2.26
N SER A 68 36.62 -13.37 -1.61
CA SER A 68 35.84 -13.68 -0.42
C SER A 68 36.09 -12.63 0.67
N ARG A 69 35.07 -11.84 1.02
CA ARG A 69 35.05 -11.12 2.30
C ARG A 69 34.48 -12.03 3.37
N ASP A 70 35.41 -12.74 4.00
CA ASP A 70 35.23 -13.22 5.37
C ASP A 70 34.95 -12.04 6.32
N LYS A 71 33.99 -12.29 7.22
CA LYS A 71 33.90 -11.79 8.60
C LYS A 71 34.17 -10.29 8.81
N ILE A 72 33.10 -9.50 8.74
CA ILE A 72 33.01 -8.24 9.50
C ILE A 72 32.51 -8.60 10.90
N PRO A 73 33.26 -8.31 11.98
CA PRO A 73 32.74 -8.46 13.33
C PRO A 73 31.70 -7.37 13.57
N CYS A 74 30.49 -7.78 13.96
CA CYS A 74 29.50 -6.86 14.52
C CYS A 74 30.13 -6.14 15.72
N ALA A 75 30.46 -4.87 15.54
CA ALA A 75 30.79 -3.99 16.66
C ALA A 75 29.48 -3.76 17.44
N THR A 76 29.37 -4.42 18.59
CA THR A 76 28.42 -4.08 19.63
C THR A 76 28.62 -2.61 19.99
N VAL A 77 27.56 -1.81 19.88
CA VAL A 77 27.54 -0.46 20.43
C VAL A 77 27.52 -0.62 21.95
N ASP A 78 28.66 -0.40 22.58
CA ASP A 78 28.76 -0.36 24.04
C ASP A 78 27.87 0.77 24.58
N HIS A 79 26.84 0.39 25.33
CA HIS A 79 26.13 1.30 26.22
C HIS A 79 27.08 1.74 27.33
N VAL A 80 27.62 2.96 27.25
CA VAL A 80 28.41 3.57 28.32
C VAL A 80 27.46 4.26 29.32
N PRO A 81 27.40 3.84 30.59
CA PRO A 81 26.50 4.43 31.57
C PRO A 81 26.97 5.82 32.01
N LEU A 82 26.01 6.68 32.39
CA LEU A 82 26.24 7.92 33.11
C LEU A 82 27.03 7.61 34.40
N LEU A 83 28.28 8.09 34.47
CA LEU A 83 29.12 8.02 35.67
C LEU A 83 28.56 8.98 36.74
N ILE A 84 27.58 8.50 37.49
CA ILE A 84 27.34 8.93 38.87
C ILE A 84 28.40 8.23 39.72
N ASP A 85 29.10 8.98 40.58
CA ASP A 85 30.03 8.44 41.57
C ASP A 85 29.23 7.71 42.67
N TRP A 86 28.74 6.52 42.33
CA TRP A 86 27.94 5.66 43.18
C TRP A 86 28.62 5.32 44.52
N PRO A 87 29.95 5.10 44.60
CA PRO A 87 30.65 4.95 45.88
C PRO A 87 30.47 6.16 46.80
N LYS A 88 30.56 7.38 46.26
CA LYS A 88 30.40 8.61 47.04
C LYS A 88 28.95 8.87 47.44
N LEU A 89 27.99 8.63 46.55
CA LEU A 89 26.56 8.72 46.88
C LEU A 89 26.17 7.67 47.94
N LYS A 90 26.68 6.45 47.84
CA LYS A 90 26.51 5.37 48.83
C LYS A 90 27.14 5.76 50.17
N GLN A 91 28.31 6.38 50.17
CA GLN A 91 28.97 6.89 51.38
C GLN A 91 28.16 8.03 52.03
N ASP A 92 27.68 8.99 51.25
CA ASP A 92 26.84 10.10 51.71
C ASP A 92 25.50 9.59 52.29
N VAL A 93 24.88 8.60 51.65
CA VAL A 93 23.65 7.94 52.16
C VAL A 93 23.94 7.18 53.45
N MET A 94 25.06 6.46 53.55
CA MET A 94 25.43 5.70 54.75
C MET A 94 25.81 6.62 55.93
N GLU A 95 26.39 7.80 55.68
CA GLU A 95 26.61 8.82 56.71
C GLU A 95 25.30 9.47 57.19
N VAL A 96 24.32 9.65 56.30
CA VAL A 96 22.99 10.16 56.65
C VAL A 96 22.18 9.14 57.46
N VAL A 97 22.25 7.85 57.11
CA VAL A 97 21.55 6.76 57.83
C VAL A 97 22.11 6.56 59.26
N LYS A 98 23.39 6.88 59.50
CA LYS A 98 24.01 6.84 60.84
C LYS A 98 23.60 8.00 61.76
N ASP A 99 23.11 9.11 61.21
CA ASP A 99 22.78 10.33 61.95
C ASP A 99 21.25 10.45 62.09
N LYS A 100 20.69 10.08 63.25
CA LYS A 100 19.23 9.99 63.54
C LYS A 100 18.44 11.32 63.42
N LYS A 101 18.98 12.38 62.81
CA LYS A 101 18.33 13.69 62.67
C LYS A 101 17.70 13.88 61.29
N THR A 102 16.38 14.00 61.28
CA THR A 102 15.45 14.17 60.14
C THR A 102 15.82 15.27 59.12
N LYS A 103 16.61 16.30 59.49
CA LYS A 103 16.94 17.43 58.60
C LYS A 103 17.90 17.11 57.43
N LYS A 104 18.73 16.06 57.53
CA LYS A 104 19.66 15.70 56.43
C LYS A 104 18.96 14.93 55.29
N HIS A 105 17.89 14.20 55.59
CA HIS A 105 17.07 13.50 54.60
C HIS A 105 16.34 14.47 53.64
N GLU A 106 15.74 15.54 54.17
CA GLU A 106 15.10 16.58 53.34
C GLU A 106 16.10 17.29 52.42
N LEU A 107 17.35 17.46 52.86
CA LEU A 107 18.41 18.10 52.08
C LEU A 107 18.89 17.21 50.91
N LEU A 108 19.04 15.91 51.13
CA LEU A 108 19.43 14.96 50.10
C LEU A 108 18.33 14.84 49.02
N TRP A 109 17.07 14.76 49.46
CA TRP A 109 15.91 14.74 48.58
C TRP A 109 15.76 16.06 47.80
N SER A 110 15.93 17.20 48.46
CA SER A 110 15.95 18.53 47.84
C SER A 110 17.02 18.65 46.75
N LYS A 111 18.20 18.06 46.93
CA LYS A 111 19.27 18.03 45.91
C LYS A 111 18.89 17.20 44.69
N LEU A 112 18.27 16.03 44.88
CA LEU A 112 17.80 15.19 43.77
C LEU A 112 16.67 15.87 42.99
N CYS A 113 15.68 16.46 43.68
CA CYS A 113 14.62 17.24 43.05
C CYS A 113 15.17 18.47 42.30
N ARG A 114 16.27 19.07 42.76
CA ARG A 114 16.91 20.21 42.09
C ARG A 114 17.62 19.82 40.79
N ILE A 115 18.40 18.74 40.79
CA ILE A 115 19.04 18.20 39.57
C ILE A 115 17.98 17.89 38.51
N GLN A 116 16.85 17.32 38.92
CA GLN A 116 15.72 17.05 38.04
C GLN A 116 15.07 18.32 37.48
N LYS A 117 14.81 19.33 38.33
CA LYS A 117 14.25 20.62 37.89
C LYS A 117 15.18 21.35 36.92
N ASP A 118 16.49 21.18 37.07
CA ASP A 118 17.49 21.76 36.17
C ASP A 118 17.46 21.09 34.79
N ILE A 119 17.25 19.77 34.71
CA ILE A 119 17.05 19.04 33.43
C ILE A 119 15.76 19.52 32.72
N GLU A 120 14.66 19.66 33.45
CA GLU A 120 13.39 20.14 32.90
C GLU A 120 13.50 21.59 32.40
N THR A 121 14.14 22.47 33.19
CA THR A 121 14.36 23.88 32.84
C THR A 121 15.26 24.02 31.62
N TRP A 122 16.23 23.11 31.44
CA TRP A 122 17.10 23.11 30.26
C TRP A 122 16.34 22.78 28.97
N GLY A 123 15.43 21.81 29.02
CA GLY A 123 14.55 21.48 27.87
C GLY A 123 13.67 22.66 27.44
N TYR A 124 13.07 23.38 28.39
CA TYR A 124 12.24 24.55 28.10
C TYR A 124 13.03 25.76 27.58
N LYS A 125 14.20 26.07 28.16
CA LYS A 125 15.04 27.19 27.72
C LYS A 125 15.65 26.99 26.33
N TRP A 126 15.82 25.74 25.91
CA TRP A 126 16.29 25.43 24.56
C TRP A 126 15.21 25.68 23.49
N GLU A 127 13.95 25.35 23.76
CA GLU A 127 12.80 25.66 22.86
C GLU A 127 12.68 27.18 22.65
N GLU A 128 12.70 27.95 23.73
CA GLU A 128 12.55 29.41 23.69
C GLU A 128 13.71 30.07 22.91
N LYS A 129 14.92 29.54 23.04
CA LYS A 129 16.11 30.05 22.33
C LYS A 129 16.14 29.63 20.86
N PHE A 130 15.78 28.40 20.53
CA PHE A 130 15.76 27.91 19.15
C PHE A 130 14.64 28.55 18.34
N GLU A 131 13.44 28.70 18.92
CA GLU A 131 12.34 29.44 18.30
C GLU A 131 12.72 30.91 18.11
N GLY A 132 13.37 31.55 19.08
CA GLY A 132 13.87 32.92 18.98
C GLY A 132 14.96 33.12 17.90
N GLU A 133 15.91 32.19 17.78
CA GLU A 133 16.98 32.24 16.78
C GLU A 133 16.46 32.01 15.35
N LEU A 134 15.53 31.06 15.15
CA LEU A 134 14.80 30.87 13.89
C LEU A 134 14.02 32.13 13.52
N TYR A 135 13.32 32.74 14.48
CA TYR A 135 12.56 33.97 14.26
C TYR A 135 13.46 35.14 13.82
N SER A 136 14.66 35.26 14.39
CA SER A 136 15.62 36.31 14.05
C SER A 136 16.18 36.17 12.63
N LEU A 137 16.40 34.94 12.17
CA LEU A 137 16.96 34.64 10.84
C LEU A 137 16.03 35.00 9.68
N PHE A 138 14.73 35.14 9.92
CA PHE A 138 13.73 35.47 8.90
C PHE A 138 13.38 36.97 8.82
N ASN A 139 13.82 37.79 9.79
CA ASN A 139 13.50 39.22 9.83
C ASN A 139 14.55 40.12 9.14
N ASP A 140 15.71 39.58 8.76
CA ASP A 140 16.78 40.37 8.12
C ASP A 140 16.66 40.36 6.58
N ASN A 141 16.30 41.51 6.00
CA ASN A 141 16.26 41.76 4.55
C ASN A 141 17.67 41.94 3.97
N PHE A 142 18.12 41.10 3.01
CA PHE A 142 18.89 41.50 1.79
C PHE A 142 19.34 40.31 0.89
N ILE A 143 19.10 40.48 -0.43
CA ILE A 143 19.57 39.86 -1.70
C ILE A 143 20.22 38.45 -1.73
N LEU A 144 19.76 37.67 -2.73
CA LEU A 144 20.06 36.30 -3.21
C LEU A 144 21.48 35.72 -3.06
N GLN A 145 22.53 36.52 -2.93
CA GLN A 145 23.90 36.01 -2.77
C GLN A 145 24.20 35.53 -1.33
N SER A 146 23.34 35.87 -0.38
CA SER A 146 23.53 35.58 1.04
C SER A 146 22.97 34.23 1.51
N ARG A 147 22.23 33.45 0.71
CA ARG A 147 21.67 32.15 1.19
C ARG A 147 22.73 31.06 1.39
N ALA A 148 23.75 31.02 0.52
CA ALA A 148 24.94 30.18 0.73
C ALA A 148 25.81 30.70 1.88
N ASP A 149 25.83 32.02 2.10
CA ASP A 149 26.61 32.65 3.16
C ASP A 149 25.87 32.67 4.52
N ALA A 150 24.55 32.58 4.57
CA ALA A 150 23.73 32.39 5.77
C ALA A 150 23.82 30.93 6.24
N ALA A 151 23.79 29.97 5.31
CA ALA A 151 24.17 28.59 5.59
C ALA A 151 25.64 28.51 6.06
N LYS A 152 26.58 29.21 5.40
CA LYS A 152 27.98 29.30 5.89
C LYS A 152 28.13 30.06 7.20
N LYS A 153 27.29 31.05 7.55
CA LYS A 153 27.32 31.78 8.83
C LYS A 153 26.73 30.94 9.97
N LEU A 154 25.69 30.16 9.70
CA LEU A 154 25.24 29.03 10.55
C LEU A 154 26.38 28.04 10.80
N PHE A 155 27.26 27.82 9.81
CA PHE A 155 28.48 27.01 9.95
C PHE A 155 29.73 27.76 10.49
N ALA A 156 29.81 29.10 10.42
CA ALA A 156 30.98 29.90 10.79
C ALA A 156 30.90 30.43 12.23
N GLY A 157 29.70 30.68 12.75
CA GLY A 157 29.48 30.85 14.20
C GLY A 157 29.92 29.64 15.01
N TYR A 158 30.01 28.46 14.37
CA TYR A 158 30.53 27.22 14.93
C TYR A 158 32.06 27.15 15.00
N ASN A 159 32.81 27.95 14.23
CA ASN A 159 34.28 27.92 14.21
C ASN A 159 34.95 29.00 15.08
N CYS A 160 34.17 29.94 15.65
CA CYS A 160 34.74 31.04 16.44
C CYS A 160 35.01 30.67 17.93
N PHE A 161 34.60 29.49 18.39
CA PHE A 161 34.88 29.01 19.76
C PHE A 161 36.19 28.23 19.92
N GLN A 162 37.03 28.16 18.88
CA GLN A 162 38.35 27.51 18.95
C GLN A 162 39.53 28.48 19.14
N GLN A 163 39.32 29.80 19.15
CA GLN A 163 40.42 30.76 19.25
C GLN A 163 40.12 31.88 20.24
N HIS A 164 40.15 31.57 21.54
CA HIS A 164 40.39 32.58 22.57
C HIS A 164 41.65 32.19 23.36
N PRO A 165 42.72 33.02 23.36
CA PRO A 165 43.98 32.70 23.98
C PRO A 165 43.95 33.08 25.46
N LEU A 166 43.37 32.24 26.31
CA LEU A 166 43.68 32.21 27.73
C LEU A 166 43.79 30.76 28.16
N VAL A 167 45.05 30.31 28.28
CA VAL A 167 45.61 29.31 29.22
C VAL A 167 46.84 28.67 28.55
N GLN A 168 47.93 29.44 28.50
CA GLN A 168 49.24 28.88 28.82
C GLN A 168 49.54 29.27 30.27
N SER A 169 49.05 28.47 31.22
CA SER A 169 49.68 28.31 32.54
C SER A 169 48.94 27.21 33.28
N GLY A 170 49.64 26.12 33.58
CA GLY A 170 49.08 24.96 34.25
C GLY A 170 48.53 25.28 35.64
N LYS A 171 47.31 24.83 35.89
CA LYS A 171 46.85 24.17 37.11
C LYS A 171 45.42 23.65 36.89
N GLY A 172 45.14 22.49 37.46
CA GLY A 172 43.98 21.66 37.13
C GLY A 172 42.62 22.35 37.25
N GLY A 173 41.79 22.14 36.24
CA GLY A 173 40.36 22.40 36.24
C GLY A 173 39.71 21.42 35.25
N GLY A 174 38.86 20.52 35.76
CA GLY A 174 38.11 19.58 34.93
C GLY A 174 37.12 20.32 34.02
N LEU A 175 36.98 19.84 32.79
CA LEU A 175 35.93 20.29 31.87
C LEU A 175 34.54 20.02 32.50
N SER A 176 33.65 21.02 32.47
CA SER A 176 32.27 20.82 32.90
C SER A 176 31.53 19.87 31.95
N THR A 177 30.60 19.10 32.51
CA THR A 177 29.71 18.16 31.80
C THR A 177 28.93 18.79 30.65
N ASP A 178 28.72 20.12 30.69
CA ASP A 178 28.02 20.90 29.68
C ASP A 178 28.73 20.91 28.32
N ASN A 179 30.08 20.97 28.32
CA ASN A 179 30.87 21.04 27.08
C ASN A 179 30.95 19.69 26.34
N ILE A 180 30.80 18.57 27.06
CA ILE A 180 30.89 17.21 26.49
C ILE A 180 29.56 16.81 25.83
N MET A 181 28.43 17.18 26.43
CA MET A 181 27.08 16.95 25.88
C MET A 181 26.83 17.80 24.62
N GLN A 182 27.22 19.09 24.63
CA GLN A 182 27.13 19.97 23.45
C GLN A 182 27.94 19.40 22.28
N HIS A 183 29.17 18.93 22.50
CA HIS A 183 30.02 18.40 21.43
C HIS A 183 29.47 17.11 20.80
N ARG A 184 28.69 16.31 21.54
CA ARG A 184 28.12 15.02 21.09
C ARG A 184 26.80 15.18 20.31
N ALA A 185 25.89 16.05 20.77
CA ALA A 185 24.67 16.38 20.02
C ALA A 185 24.99 17.02 18.66
N CYS A 186 26.00 17.89 18.61
CA CYS A 186 26.48 18.49 17.36
C CYS A 186 27.05 17.46 16.37
N ARG A 187 27.69 16.39 16.88
CA ARG A 187 28.29 15.33 16.05
C ARG A 187 27.22 14.40 15.45
N PHE A 188 26.17 14.10 16.22
CA PHE A 188 25.00 13.33 15.76
C PHE A 188 24.19 14.11 14.69
N LEU A 189 24.00 15.41 14.89
CA LEU A 189 23.32 16.31 13.94
C LEU A 189 24.10 16.51 12.63
N LYS A 190 25.43 16.61 12.70
CA LYS A 190 26.30 16.76 11.52
C LYS A 190 26.23 15.58 10.56
N ASN A 191 25.99 14.36 11.07
CA ASN A 191 25.98 13.14 10.28
C ASN A 191 24.59 12.86 9.68
N ASN A 192 23.51 12.97 10.47
CA ASN A 192 22.17 12.61 9.98
C ASN A 192 21.45 13.72 9.20
N GLY A 193 21.70 15.00 9.51
CA GLY A 193 21.09 16.13 8.79
C GLY A 193 21.66 16.33 7.38
N LYS A 194 22.95 16.03 7.18
CA LYS A 194 23.61 16.18 5.87
C LYS A 194 23.05 15.23 4.82
N ASP A 195 22.89 13.96 5.18
CA ASP A 195 22.40 12.93 4.27
C ASP A 195 20.92 13.15 3.93
N PHE A 196 20.13 13.61 4.91
CA PHE A 196 18.74 14.02 4.72
C PHE A 196 18.56 15.17 3.72
N PHE A 197 19.28 16.29 3.92
CA PHE A 197 19.18 17.45 3.01
C PHE A 197 19.81 17.21 1.63
N ALA A 198 20.67 16.20 1.50
CA ALA A 198 21.19 15.75 0.21
C ALA A 198 20.14 14.94 -0.56
N GLU A 199 19.46 14.00 0.11
CA GLU A 199 18.43 13.15 -0.52
C GLU A 199 17.15 13.92 -0.85
N TYR A 200 16.74 14.87 -0.01
CA TYR A 200 15.64 15.79 -0.34
C TYR A 200 15.97 16.66 -1.56
N ARG A 201 17.18 17.23 -1.63
CA ARG A 201 17.62 18.00 -2.82
C ARG A 201 17.65 17.15 -4.08
N ARG A 202 18.11 15.89 -3.99
CA ARG A 202 18.06 14.94 -5.11
C ARG A 202 16.62 14.69 -5.55
N THR A 203 15.73 14.34 -4.60
CA THR A 203 14.31 14.04 -4.88
C THR A 203 13.58 15.23 -5.49
N VAL A 204 13.80 16.45 -4.98
CA VAL A 204 13.20 17.68 -5.53
C VAL A 204 13.78 18.03 -6.90
N SER A 205 15.08 17.81 -7.13
CA SER A 205 15.72 18.00 -8.43
C SER A 205 15.13 17.05 -9.47
N ASP A 206 15.06 15.76 -9.16
CA ASP A 206 14.52 14.72 -10.05
C ASP A 206 13.05 14.98 -10.42
N MET A 207 12.26 15.55 -9.49
CA MET A 207 10.86 15.92 -9.74
C MET A 207 10.70 17.22 -10.54
N ASN A 208 11.58 18.21 -10.35
CA ASN A 208 11.56 19.44 -11.15
C ASN A 208 12.00 19.20 -12.60
N ASP A 209 12.92 18.26 -12.84
CA ASP A 209 13.36 17.88 -14.19
C ASP A 209 12.25 17.18 -15.00
N LEU A 210 11.30 16.52 -14.33
CA LEU A 210 10.09 15.96 -14.97
C LEU A 210 9.07 17.04 -15.39
N HIS A 211 9.08 18.22 -14.76
CA HIS A 211 8.14 19.30 -15.06
C HIS A 211 8.65 20.32 -16.09
N ASN A 212 9.96 20.46 -16.27
CA ASN A 212 10.56 21.39 -17.24
C ASN A 212 10.48 20.94 -18.72
N GLY A 213 9.83 19.80 -19.02
CA GLY A 213 9.61 19.29 -20.38
C GLY A 213 8.45 19.93 -21.15
N ALA A 214 7.71 20.89 -20.56
CA ALA A 214 6.62 21.59 -21.24
C ALA A 214 7.13 22.88 -21.92
N SER A 215 7.13 22.88 -23.26
CA SER A 215 7.55 24.00 -24.10
C SER A 215 6.67 25.26 -23.92
N ILE A 216 7.31 26.39 -23.61
CA ILE A 216 6.72 27.74 -23.67
C ILE A 216 6.84 28.25 -25.13
N PRO A 217 5.81 28.90 -25.72
CA PRO A 217 5.88 29.40 -27.09
C PRO A 217 6.83 30.60 -27.22
N PRO A 218 7.53 30.76 -28.38
CA PRO A 218 8.58 31.74 -28.53
C PRO A 218 7.97 33.08 -28.96
N ASN A 219 8.03 34.10 -28.11
CA ASN A 219 8.16 35.48 -28.55
C ASN A 219 8.66 36.36 -27.41
N TYR A 220 9.56 37.27 -27.79
CA TYR A 220 9.93 38.53 -27.14
C TYR A 220 11.30 38.67 -26.49
N THR A 221 11.78 39.89 -26.69
CA THR A 221 13.15 40.32 -26.90
C THR A 221 13.65 41.09 -25.69
N ARG A 222 14.93 40.94 -25.38
CA ARG A 222 15.63 41.54 -24.24
C ARG A 222 15.86 43.05 -24.48
N LEU A 223 15.53 43.89 -23.49
CA LEU A 223 16.06 45.26 -23.37
C LEU A 223 16.69 45.45 -21.98
N GLU A 224 17.92 45.94 -21.98
CA GLU A 224 18.72 46.29 -20.81
C GLU A 224 18.50 47.77 -20.45
N GLY A 225 18.50 48.11 -19.16
CA GLY A 225 18.73 49.49 -18.72
C GLY A 225 18.24 49.90 -17.33
N GLY A 226 19.13 49.82 -16.33
CA GLY A 226 19.50 50.94 -15.46
C GLY A 226 18.62 51.40 -14.28
N GLY A 227 19.26 51.52 -13.10
CA GLY A 227 19.08 52.70 -12.23
C GLY A 227 18.62 52.45 -10.79
N LEU A 228 19.57 52.48 -9.84
CA LEU A 228 19.33 52.55 -8.38
C LEU A 228 18.79 53.92 -7.94
N GLN A 229 17.88 53.95 -6.95
CA GLN A 229 17.89 55.00 -5.92
C GLN A 229 17.29 54.52 -4.58
N LEU A 230 17.98 54.88 -3.50
CA LEU A 230 17.70 54.60 -2.08
C LEU A 230 16.65 55.56 -1.50
N ALA A 231 15.75 55.05 -0.65
CA ALA A 231 15.07 55.83 0.38
C ALA A 231 14.64 54.94 1.57
N VAL A 232 14.51 55.60 2.73
CA VAL A 232 14.59 55.11 4.12
C VAL A 232 13.25 54.62 4.70
N LEU A 233 13.32 53.68 5.65
CA LEU A 233 12.25 53.01 6.42
C LEU A 233 11.35 53.97 7.26
N PRO A 234 10.14 53.52 7.67
CA PRO A 234 10.01 52.95 9.03
C PRO A 234 9.09 51.71 9.18
N GLU A 235 9.58 50.81 10.03
CA GLU A 235 8.99 49.88 11.03
C GLU A 235 7.58 49.24 10.93
N LYS A 236 7.60 47.91 11.21
CA LYS A 236 6.58 47.03 11.84
C LYS A 236 5.35 46.57 11.03
N GLU A 237 5.60 45.82 9.95
CA GLU A 237 4.61 44.91 9.33
C GLU A 237 5.30 43.64 8.75
N SER A 238 5.92 42.77 9.57
CA SER A 238 6.86 41.76 9.03
C SER A 238 6.31 40.35 8.73
N SER A 239 5.11 39.98 9.18
CA SER A 239 4.52 38.67 8.82
C SER A 239 3.73 38.71 7.51
N PHE A 240 3.04 39.81 7.23
CA PHE A 240 2.18 39.95 6.05
C PHE A 240 2.96 40.27 4.77
N GLY A 241 3.96 41.16 4.86
CA GLY A 241 4.78 41.62 3.73
C GLY A 241 5.60 40.51 3.05
N ASN A 242 6.04 39.51 3.80
CA ASN A 242 6.86 38.42 3.28
C ASN A 242 6.08 37.41 2.45
N GLY A 243 4.77 37.27 2.68
CA GLY A 243 3.90 36.38 1.94
C GLY A 243 3.44 36.93 0.59
N LEU A 244 3.37 38.26 0.49
CA LEU A 244 2.93 39.02 -0.70
C LEU A 244 3.86 38.83 -1.91
N LYS A 245 5.16 38.60 -1.69
CA LYS A 245 6.15 38.45 -2.77
C LYS A 245 6.08 37.13 -3.52
N TYR A 246 5.31 36.16 -3.04
CA TYR A 246 5.25 34.78 -3.55
C TYR A 246 4.05 34.50 -4.47
N LEU A 247 3.30 35.54 -4.83
CA LEU A 247 2.08 35.41 -5.63
C LEU A 247 2.26 35.80 -7.09
N ILE A 248 3.28 36.59 -7.42
CA ILE A 248 3.40 37.22 -8.74
C ILE A 248 4.88 37.43 -9.09
N ASP A 249 5.25 37.00 -10.29
CA ASP A 249 6.52 37.31 -10.96
C ASP A 249 6.61 38.84 -11.21
N PRO A 250 7.44 39.58 -10.45
CA PRO A 250 7.51 41.05 -10.53
C PRO A 250 8.00 41.55 -11.90
N ASP A 251 8.71 40.70 -12.65
CA ASP A 251 9.33 41.06 -13.92
C ASP A 251 8.32 41.24 -15.06
N ARG A 252 7.03 41.03 -14.80
CA ARG A 252 5.95 41.07 -15.80
C ARG A 252 5.10 42.34 -15.80
N LEU A 253 5.41 43.36 -15.01
CA LEU A 253 4.50 44.48 -14.75
C LEU A 253 5.17 45.85 -14.82
N SER A 254 4.41 46.85 -15.27
CA SER A 254 4.83 48.25 -15.17
C SER A 254 4.69 48.79 -13.74
N CYS A 255 5.44 49.85 -13.38
CA CYS A 255 5.45 50.40 -12.03
C CYS A 255 4.07 50.86 -11.50
N ASN A 256 3.15 51.28 -12.37
CA ASN A 256 1.80 51.71 -11.97
C ASN A 256 0.85 50.51 -11.78
N GLU A 257 1.06 49.42 -12.52
CA GLU A 257 0.35 48.15 -12.30
C GLU A 257 0.82 47.48 -11.02
N TYR A 258 2.10 47.67 -10.64
CA TYR A 258 2.67 47.11 -9.43
C TYR A 258 1.98 47.60 -8.14
N GLU A 259 1.78 48.90 -7.97
CA GLU A 259 1.11 49.46 -6.77
C GLU A 259 -0.37 49.07 -6.69
N ALA A 260 -1.10 49.16 -7.81
CA ALA A 260 -2.50 48.73 -7.87
C ALA A 260 -2.65 47.23 -7.59
N MET A 261 -1.70 46.43 -8.06
CA MET A 261 -1.71 44.99 -7.83
C MET A 261 -1.24 44.60 -6.43
N LYS A 262 -0.40 45.41 -5.77
CA LYS A 262 0.00 45.22 -4.38
C LYS A 262 -1.19 45.41 -3.42
N GLU A 263 -2.05 46.40 -3.67
CA GLU A 263 -3.31 46.58 -2.94
C GLU A 263 -4.34 45.50 -3.28
N LEU A 264 -4.46 45.10 -4.55
CA LEU A 264 -5.30 43.98 -4.95
C LEU A 264 -4.84 42.67 -4.29
N GLN A 265 -3.53 42.42 -4.22
CA GLN A 265 -2.93 41.27 -3.55
C GLN A 265 -3.17 41.28 -2.04
N LYS A 266 -3.07 42.44 -1.40
CA LYS A 266 -3.38 42.59 0.03
C LYS A 266 -4.84 42.20 0.28
N LEU A 267 -5.77 42.74 -0.51
CA LEU A 267 -7.18 42.39 -0.45
C LEU A 267 -7.43 40.91 -0.78
N VAL A 268 -6.74 40.34 -1.77
CA VAL A 268 -6.87 38.93 -2.14
C VAL A 268 -6.35 38.01 -1.04
N LEU A 269 -5.21 38.32 -0.40
CA LEU A 269 -4.68 37.54 0.72
C LEU A 269 -5.53 37.68 1.99
N GLU A 270 -6.08 38.86 2.27
CA GLU A 270 -7.00 39.04 3.40
C GLU A 270 -8.32 38.28 3.20
N ASN A 271 -8.77 38.12 1.93
CA ASN A 271 -10.01 37.42 1.60
C ASN A 271 -9.84 35.92 1.30
N ILE A 272 -8.67 35.47 0.86
CA ILE A 272 -8.40 34.04 0.64
C ILE A 272 -8.11 33.40 1.99
N ALA A 273 -9.09 32.61 2.45
CA ALA A 273 -8.94 31.65 3.54
C ALA A 273 -8.21 32.22 4.76
N GLY A 274 -8.55 33.42 5.25
CA GLY A 274 -7.95 34.00 6.46
C GLY A 274 -6.45 34.38 6.35
N GLY A 275 -5.91 34.43 5.14
CA GLY A 275 -4.52 34.79 4.85
C GLY A 275 -3.49 33.71 5.16
N TRP A 276 -2.21 34.09 5.03
CA TRP A 276 -1.05 33.21 5.28
C TRP A 276 -1.09 32.43 6.59
N PRO A 277 -1.51 33.00 7.74
CA PRO A 277 -1.60 32.25 8.99
C PRO A 277 -2.55 31.05 8.91
N GLN A 278 -3.67 31.21 8.20
CA GLN A 278 -4.68 30.15 8.06
C GLN A 278 -4.25 29.12 7.00
N ILE A 279 -3.58 29.53 5.91
CA ILE A 279 -2.91 28.60 4.99
C ILE A 279 -1.89 27.72 5.74
N LEU A 280 -1.06 28.32 6.61
CA LEU A 280 -0.09 27.57 7.41
C LEU A 280 -0.76 26.67 8.46
N LEU A 281 -1.88 27.10 9.04
CA LEU A 281 -2.67 26.26 9.95
C LEU A 281 -3.29 25.06 9.23
N ASP A 282 -3.82 25.26 8.03
CA ASP A 282 -4.40 24.17 7.22
C ASP A 282 -3.31 23.24 6.70
N LEU A 283 -2.14 23.78 6.34
CA LEU A 283 -0.94 23.00 6.05
C LEU A 283 -0.52 22.17 7.28
N TRP A 284 -0.48 22.77 8.48
CA TRP A 284 -0.18 22.04 9.72
C TRP A 284 -1.14 20.88 9.93
N LYS A 285 -2.46 21.13 9.85
CA LYS A 285 -3.49 20.09 10.00
C LYS A 285 -3.38 19.00 8.94
N LEU A 286 -3.04 19.37 7.71
CA LEU A 286 -2.76 18.42 6.63
C LEU A 286 -1.59 17.52 7.03
N ILE A 287 -0.44 18.09 7.40
CA ILE A 287 0.75 17.31 7.79
C ILE A 287 0.47 16.43 9.01
N GLU A 288 -0.19 16.97 10.04
CA GLU A 288 -0.60 16.23 11.23
C GLU A 288 -1.50 15.04 10.87
N SER A 289 -2.48 15.25 9.99
CA SER A 289 -3.35 14.17 9.51
C SER A 289 -2.58 13.08 8.77
N GLN A 290 -1.62 13.45 7.90
CA GLN A 290 -0.86 12.48 7.10
C GLN A 290 0.09 11.67 7.98
N ILE A 291 0.76 12.33 8.93
CA ILE A 291 1.64 11.63 9.89
C ILE A 291 0.81 10.65 10.73
N ASN A 292 -0.35 11.07 11.24
CA ASN A 292 -1.23 10.19 12.00
C ASN A 292 -1.80 9.02 11.17
N LEU A 293 -2.14 9.25 9.88
CA LEU A 293 -2.68 8.22 8.97
C LEU A 293 -1.66 7.13 8.63
N GLU A 294 -0.37 7.46 8.57
CA GLU A 294 0.71 6.50 8.33
C GLU A 294 1.02 5.64 9.56
N GLY A 295 0.21 5.72 10.61
CA GLY A 295 0.41 4.96 11.85
C GLY A 295 1.58 5.48 12.67
N VAL A 296 2.14 6.64 12.32
CA VAL A 296 3.08 7.40 13.16
C VAL A 296 2.25 8.07 14.26
N ASP A 297 1.59 7.25 15.08
CA ASP A 297 0.94 7.74 16.27
C ASP A 297 2.05 8.26 17.19
N CYS A 298 2.14 9.59 17.27
CA CYS A 298 3.12 10.30 18.09
C CYS A 298 3.01 9.92 19.58
N SER A 299 1.93 9.22 19.99
CA SER A 299 1.72 8.68 21.33
C SER A 299 2.11 7.20 21.50
N SER A 300 2.34 6.46 20.41
CA SER A 300 2.72 5.05 20.41
C SER A 300 4.23 4.82 20.60
N HIS A 301 4.66 3.58 20.83
CA HIS A 301 6.01 3.25 21.30
C HIS A 301 7.15 3.22 20.24
N ASP A 302 6.90 3.19 18.90
CA ASP A 302 7.98 2.78 17.94
C ASP A 302 8.43 3.66 16.72
N CYS A 303 7.90 4.85 16.46
CA CYS A 303 8.57 5.94 15.71
C CYS A 303 9.95 6.37 16.27
N SER A 304 10.98 5.63 15.90
CA SER A 304 12.34 6.16 15.75
C SER A 304 12.35 7.29 14.70
N ILE A 305 13.30 8.25 14.76
CA ILE A 305 13.54 9.21 13.64
C ILE A 305 13.79 8.46 12.32
N SER A 306 14.26 7.20 12.38
CA SER A 306 14.38 6.33 11.20
C SER A 306 13.04 5.96 10.55
N SER A 307 11.90 6.21 11.21
CA SER A 307 10.56 6.09 10.63
C SER A 307 10.20 7.24 9.68
N PHE A 308 11.05 8.27 9.58
CA PHE A 308 10.95 9.26 8.51
C PHE A 308 11.40 8.64 7.19
N SER A 309 10.53 7.78 6.67
CA SER A 309 10.77 7.05 5.44
C SER A 309 10.70 7.99 4.24
N VAL A 310 11.45 7.65 3.18
CA VAL A 310 11.34 8.34 1.89
C VAL A 310 9.89 8.33 1.39
N SER A 311 9.12 7.27 1.71
CA SER A 311 7.70 7.17 1.39
C SER A 311 6.86 8.24 2.09
N LEU A 312 7.05 8.46 3.39
CA LEU A 312 6.32 9.50 4.14
C LEU A 312 6.64 10.90 3.59
N VAL A 313 7.90 11.17 3.27
CA VAL A 313 8.30 12.44 2.65
C VAL A 313 7.63 12.63 1.28
N LYS A 314 7.56 11.58 0.46
CA LYS A 314 6.86 11.61 -0.84
C LYS A 314 5.37 11.85 -0.66
N ILE A 315 4.73 11.19 0.31
CA ILE A 315 3.30 11.37 0.61
C ILE A 315 3.03 12.80 1.05
N ILE A 316 3.82 13.33 1.99
CA ILE A 316 3.72 14.71 2.45
C ILE A 316 3.89 15.67 1.26
N HIS A 317 4.94 15.48 0.46
CA HIS A 317 5.17 16.31 -0.72
C HIS A 317 3.98 16.29 -1.69
N THR A 318 3.46 15.12 -2.03
CA THR A 318 2.29 14.99 -2.92
C THR A 318 1.05 15.66 -2.33
N LYS A 319 0.79 15.49 -1.03
CA LYS A 319 -0.36 16.11 -0.35
C LYS A 319 -0.23 17.62 -0.26
N VAL A 320 0.97 18.14 -0.07
CA VAL A 320 1.25 19.58 -0.12
C VAL A 320 1.03 20.12 -1.53
N GLN A 321 1.45 19.41 -2.58
CA GLN A 321 1.17 19.79 -3.96
C GLN A 321 -0.33 19.80 -4.27
N GLU A 322 -1.07 18.78 -3.81
CA GLU A 322 -2.53 18.73 -3.93
C GLU A 322 -3.19 19.89 -3.19
N PHE A 323 -2.76 20.19 -1.96
CA PHE A 323 -3.25 21.32 -1.17
C PHE A 323 -2.98 22.66 -1.87
N ILE A 324 -1.79 22.85 -2.42
CA ILE A 324 -1.46 24.03 -3.22
C ILE A 324 -2.38 24.14 -4.44
N ARG A 325 -2.54 23.05 -5.20
CA ARG A 325 -3.34 23.05 -6.43
C ARG A 325 -4.83 23.28 -6.13
N ASN A 326 -5.38 22.52 -5.20
CA ASN A 326 -6.82 22.41 -5.01
C ASN A 326 -7.38 23.49 -4.07
N ASN A 327 -6.59 23.97 -3.11
CA ASN A 327 -7.06 24.94 -2.13
C ASN A 327 -6.52 26.33 -2.45
N ILE A 328 -5.21 26.48 -2.65
CA ILE A 328 -4.60 27.81 -2.83
C ILE A 328 -4.81 28.32 -4.26
N ASN A 329 -4.39 27.55 -5.27
CA ASN A 329 -4.46 27.97 -6.67
C ASN A 329 -5.89 28.03 -7.20
N THR A 330 -6.81 27.18 -6.70
CA THR A 330 -8.23 27.29 -7.05
C THR A 330 -8.83 28.62 -6.58
N GLU A 331 -8.53 29.05 -5.34
CA GLU A 331 -9.02 30.33 -4.80
C GLU A 331 -8.34 31.52 -5.49
N LEU A 332 -7.02 31.47 -5.70
CA LEU A 332 -6.28 32.49 -6.46
C LEU A 332 -6.74 32.57 -7.92
N GLY A 333 -7.09 31.44 -8.53
CA GLY A 333 -7.55 31.34 -9.91
C GLY A 333 -8.85 32.10 -10.17
N ARG A 334 -9.69 32.32 -9.14
CA ARG A 334 -10.87 33.20 -9.22
C ARG A 334 -10.50 34.66 -9.54
N PHE A 335 -9.25 35.04 -9.26
CA PHE A 335 -8.66 36.34 -9.53
C PHE A 335 -7.66 36.30 -10.69
N GLY A 336 -7.52 35.16 -11.39
CA GLY A 336 -6.52 34.97 -12.44
C GLY A 336 -5.08 34.86 -11.93
N LEU A 337 -4.89 34.51 -10.67
CA LEU A 337 -3.59 34.37 -10.01
C LEU A 337 -3.27 32.90 -9.72
N ALA A 338 -1.99 32.60 -9.50
CA ALA A 338 -1.49 31.33 -8.98
C ALA A 338 -0.26 31.58 -8.13
N ILE A 339 0.03 30.71 -7.15
CA ILE A 339 1.24 30.82 -6.36
C ILE A 339 2.48 30.59 -7.25
N ASP A 340 3.53 31.38 -7.05
CA ASP A 340 4.77 31.22 -7.80
C ASP A 340 5.65 30.07 -7.26
N MET A 341 6.75 29.79 -7.94
CA MET A 341 7.67 28.72 -7.55
C MET A 341 8.33 28.95 -6.18
N ASP A 342 8.53 30.21 -5.78
CA ASP A 342 9.11 30.54 -4.49
C ASP A 342 8.09 30.30 -3.35
N GLY A 343 6.81 30.60 -3.59
CA GLY A 343 5.72 30.29 -2.68
C GLY A 343 5.45 28.79 -2.53
N ILE A 344 5.50 28.04 -3.64
CA ILE A 344 5.46 26.57 -3.60
C ILE A 344 6.62 26.04 -2.75
N SER A 345 7.83 26.53 -3.00
CA SER A 345 9.03 26.12 -2.26
C SER A 345 8.93 26.45 -0.77
N ALA A 346 8.38 27.62 -0.42
CA ALA A 346 8.16 28.02 0.97
C ALA A 346 7.16 27.09 1.67
N LEU A 347 6.04 26.75 1.04
CA LEU A 347 5.06 25.83 1.60
C LEU A 347 5.62 24.42 1.82
N HIS A 348 6.44 23.91 0.89
CA HIS A 348 7.14 22.64 1.08
C HIS A 348 8.14 22.70 2.23
N PHE A 349 8.85 23.82 2.38
CA PHE A 349 9.77 24.00 3.49
C PHE A 349 9.03 24.04 4.84
N TYR A 350 7.89 24.75 4.93
CA TYR A 350 7.05 24.74 6.14
C TYR A 350 6.49 23.36 6.43
N ALA A 351 6.04 22.63 5.41
CA ALA A 351 5.58 21.26 5.57
C ALA A 351 6.67 20.37 6.20
N LEU A 352 7.91 20.45 5.70
CA LEU A 352 9.05 19.72 6.29
C LEU A 352 9.31 20.11 7.74
N LEU A 353 9.29 21.41 8.06
CA LEU A 353 9.48 21.89 9.43
C LEU A 353 8.39 21.37 10.37
N TYR A 354 7.13 21.39 9.92
CA TYR A 354 6.00 20.86 10.67
C TYR A 354 6.10 19.34 10.87
N SER A 355 6.50 18.61 9.84
CA SER A 355 6.75 17.17 9.96
C SER A 355 7.83 16.89 11.00
N TRP A 356 8.94 17.63 10.96
CA TRP A 356 10.03 17.47 11.92
C TRP A 356 9.60 17.83 13.35
N LYS A 357 8.81 18.89 13.53
CA LYS A 357 8.28 19.30 14.84
C LYS A 357 7.35 18.23 15.43
N LEU A 358 6.46 17.65 14.62
CA LEU A 358 5.55 16.58 15.05
C LEU A 358 6.32 15.33 15.47
N LEU A 359 7.28 14.88 14.65
CA LEU A 359 8.12 13.73 15.00
C LEU A 359 8.93 13.96 16.27
N SER A 360 9.55 15.14 16.40
CA SER A 360 10.34 15.49 17.58
C SER A 360 9.46 15.52 18.84
N SER A 361 8.22 16.00 18.71
CA SER A 361 7.24 15.97 19.79
C SER A 361 6.82 14.55 20.15
N GLY A 362 6.64 13.67 19.16
CA GLY A 362 6.40 12.23 19.37
C GLY A 362 7.57 11.54 20.09
N GLN A 363 8.81 11.84 19.66
CA GLN A 363 10.03 11.37 20.33
C GLN A 363 10.11 11.81 21.79
N LYS A 364 9.87 13.10 22.05
CA LYS A 364 9.82 13.66 23.40
C LYS A 364 8.74 12.97 24.23
N SER A 365 7.55 12.75 23.66
CA SER A 365 6.44 12.06 24.35
C SER A 365 6.84 10.64 24.78
N ARG A 366 7.56 9.87 23.95
CA ARG A 366 8.06 8.53 24.32
C ARG A 366 9.09 8.56 25.42
N ALA A 367 10.12 9.40 25.28
CA ALA A 367 11.12 9.57 26.31
C ALA A 367 10.44 9.97 27.64
N MET A 368 9.44 10.84 27.57
CA MET A 368 8.63 11.22 28.73
C MET A 368 7.72 10.09 29.24
N LYS A 369 7.28 9.15 28.41
CA LYS A 369 6.48 7.98 28.83
C LYS A 369 7.32 7.01 29.64
N GLU A 370 8.55 6.72 29.21
CA GLU A 370 9.51 5.95 30.01
C GLU A 370 9.82 6.67 31.32
N ILE A 371 10.07 7.99 31.28
CA ILE A 371 10.28 8.80 32.50
C ILE A 371 9.03 8.75 33.41
N ARG A 372 7.81 8.79 32.87
CA ARG A 372 6.57 8.68 33.66
C ARG A 372 6.40 7.28 34.25
N SER A 373 6.72 6.22 33.50
CA SER A 373 6.76 4.85 34.00
C SER A 373 7.75 4.74 35.15
N MET A 374 8.96 5.29 34.96
CA MET A 374 9.97 5.38 36.01
C MET A 374 9.49 6.18 37.22
N ARG A 375 8.71 7.26 37.06
CA ARG A 375 8.10 8.00 38.20
C ARG A 375 7.08 7.16 38.96
N GLN A 376 6.34 6.32 38.26
CA GLN A 376 5.34 5.46 38.89
C GLN A 376 6.03 4.31 39.65
N ASP A 377 7.11 3.80 39.08
CA ASP A 377 8.02 2.88 39.77
C ASP A 377 8.75 3.60 40.92
N GLU A 378 9.11 4.88 40.77
CA GLU A 378 9.75 5.73 41.78
C GLU A 378 8.86 5.86 43.02
N GLU A 379 7.55 6.09 42.89
CA GLU A 379 6.67 6.18 44.06
C GLU A 379 6.61 4.85 44.80
N ASN A 380 6.62 3.71 44.09
CA ASN A 380 6.68 2.41 44.75
C ASN A 380 8.04 2.14 45.42
N TRP A 381 9.15 2.53 44.77
CA TRP A 381 10.49 2.48 45.35
C TRP A 381 10.65 3.43 46.53
N ARG A 382 9.99 4.57 46.49
CA ARG A 382 9.92 5.56 47.57
C ARG A 382 9.13 5.01 48.75
N ILE A 383 7.99 4.37 48.52
CA ILE A 383 7.25 3.65 49.56
C ILE A 383 8.15 2.57 50.17
N TYR A 384 8.84 1.76 49.36
CA TYR A 384 9.79 0.77 49.86
C TYR A 384 10.91 1.40 50.70
N PHE A 385 11.53 2.48 50.21
CA PHE A 385 12.62 3.18 50.89
C PHE A 385 12.17 3.81 52.20
N ILE A 386 11.06 4.55 52.21
CA ILE A 386 10.46 5.13 53.42
C ILE A 386 10.12 4.02 54.41
N SER A 387 9.49 2.93 53.95
CA SER A 387 9.16 1.80 54.81
C SER A 387 10.41 1.16 55.42
N THR A 388 11.48 1.04 54.64
CA THR A 388 12.76 0.49 55.09
C THR A 388 13.45 1.41 56.10
N VAL A 389 13.49 2.73 55.84
CA VAL A 389 14.09 3.74 56.73
C VAL A 389 13.28 3.90 58.02
N CYS A 390 11.95 3.89 57.94
CA CYS A 390 11.05 4.00 59.08
C CYS A 390 10.90 2.69 59.87
N SER A 391 11.67 1.63 59.54
CA SER A 391 11.60 0.33 60.19
C SER A 391 10.17 -0.26 60.18
N GLN A 392 9.47 -0.12 59.06
CA GLN A 392 8.15 -0.71 58.80
C GLN A 392 8.32 -1.92 57.85
N PRO A 393 8.80 -3.07 58.35
CA PRO A 393 9.19 -4.19 57.50
C PRO A 393 8.01 -4.80 56.74
N VAL A 394 6.80 -4.76 57.31
CA VAL A 394 5.57 -5.23 56.64
C VAL A 394 5.28 -4.41 55.39
N SER A 395 5.24 -3.08 55.51
CA SER A 395 4.97 -2.16 54.39
C SER A 395 6.03 -2.30 53.29
N ALA A 396 7.30 -2.43 53.69
CA ALA A 396 8.41 -2.63 52.76
C ALA A 396 8.27 -3.96 51.99
N SER A 397 7.98 -5.08 52.66
CA SER A 397 7.73 -6.37 52.00
C SER A 397 6.59 -6.32 50.99
N LYS A 398 5.48 -5.66 51.35
CA LYS A 398 4.32 -5.51 50.45
C LYS A 398 4.68 -4.70 49.21
N ALA A 399 5.47 -3.64 49.35
CA ALA A 399 5.95 -2.83 48.23
C ALA A 399 6.87 -3.64 47.30
N VAL A 400 7.82 -4.40 47.85
CA VAL A 400 8.69 -5.28 47.04
C VAL A 400 7.87 -6.32 46.28
N ALA A 401 6.90 -6.96 46.96
CA ALA A 401 6.01 -7.94 46.33
C ALA A 401 5.24 -7.36 45.15
N LYS A 402 4.62 -6.18 45.32
CA LYS A 402 3.88 -5.51 44.23
C LYS A 402 4.78 -5.19 43.04
N ASN A 403 5.96 -4.62 43.29
CA ASN A 403 6.90 -4.26 42.24
C ASN A 403 7.41 -5.49 41.49
N MET A 404 7.83 -6.52 42.21
CA MET A 404 8.32 -7.76 41.60
C MET A 404 7.23 -8.45 40.77
N ILE A 405 6.00 -8.57 41.29
CA ILE A 405 4.90 -9.16 40.54
C ILE A 405 4.55 -8.31 39.32
N LYS A 406 4.55 -6.98 39.43
CA LYS A 406 4.35 -6.08 38.28
C LYS A 406 5.42 -6.33 37.21
N SER A 407 6.70 -6.36 37.58
CA SER A 407 7.79 -6.59 36.64
C SER A 407 7.69 -7.94 35.92
N ILE A 408 7.36 -9.01 36.65
CA ILE A 408 7.13 -10.34 36.07
C ILE A 408 5.94 -10.32 35.09
N VAL A 409 4.85 -9.66 35.48
CA VAL A 409 3.67 -9.50 34.63
C VAL A 409 4.00 -8.72 33.35
N ASP A 410 4.72 -7.61 33.48
CA ASP A 410 5.12 -6.78 32.34
C ASP A 410 6.03 -7.56 31.37
N GLU A 411 6.96 -8.37 31.88
CA GLU A 411 7.81 -9.26 31.06
C GLU A 411 6.97 -10.30 30.30
N PHE A 412 6.04 -10.96 30.98
CA PHE A 412 5.14 -11.91 30.33
C PHE A 412 4.23 -11.25 29.29
N VAL A 413 3.66 -10.09 29.60
CA VAL A 413 2.83 -9.33 28.64
C VAL A 413 3.65 -8.97 27.41
N CYS A 414 4.88 -8.47 27.59
CA CYS A 414 5.79 -8.11 26.50
C CYS A 414 6.12 -9.33 25.63
N LYS A 415 6.44 -10.48 26.26
CA LYS A 415 6.71 -11.73 25.53
C LYS A 415 5.48 -12.22 24.75
N SER A 416 4.32 -12.33 25.41
CA SER A 416 3.09 -12.78 24.76
C SER A 416 2.64 -11.84 23.63
N GLN A 417 2.87 -10.53 23.79
CA GLN A 417 2.61 -9.52 22.76
C GLN A 417 3.51 -9.73 21.53
N PHE A 418 4.81 -9.98 21.74
CA PHE A 418 5.76 -10.29 20.67
C PHE A 418 5.40 -11.61 19.97
N ASP A 419 5.20 -12.69 20.71
CA ASP A 419 4.85 -14.01 20.16
C ASP A 419 3.53 -13.94 19.36
N THR A 420 2.54 -13.20 19.87
CA THR A 420 1.27 -12.95 19.16
C THR A 420 1.47 -12.13 17.88
N GLY A 421 2.35 -11.13 17.92
CA GLY A 421 2.72 -10.33 16.76
C GLY A 421 3.32 -11.21 15.65
N GLU A 422 4.29 -12.06 15.97
CA GLU A 422 4.91 -13.01 15.03
C GLU A 422 3.88 -14.00 14.44
N GLU A 423 3.02 -14.60 15.26
CA GLU A 423 1.99 -15.53 14.76
C GLU A 423 0.99 -14.83 13.81
N ILE A 424 0.58 -13.59 14.11
CA ILE A 424 -0.29 -12.80 13.20
C ILE A 424 0.46 -12.42 11.93
N SER A 425 1.74 -12.04 12.04
CA SER A 425 2.62 -11.74 10.90
C SER A 425 2.69 -12.91 9.92
N ASP A 426 2.88 -14.13 10.42
CA ASP A 426 2.90 -15.36 9.62
C ASP A 426 1.57 -15.62 8.91
N HIS A 427 0.44 -15.42 9.61
CA HIS A 427 -0.88 -15.53 9.00
C HIS A 427 -1.13 -14.47 7.92
N LEU A 428 -0.67 -13.23 8.13
CA LEU A 428 -0.76 -12.18 7.13
C LEU A 428 0.09 -12.52 5.91
N ALA A 429 1.31 -13.03 6.11
CA ALA A 429 2.20 -13.46 5.02
C ALA A 429 1.54 -14.51 4.10
N GLN A 430 0.76 -15.44 4.66
CA GLN A 430 0.02 -16.45 3.90
C GLN A 430 -1.06 -15.87 2.97
N VAL A 431 -1.64 -14.72 3.31
CA VAL A 431 -2.70 -14.07 2.52
C VAL A 431 -2.20 -12.92 1.64
N ARG A 432 -0.88 -12.67 1.62
CA ARG A 432 -0.27 -11.52 0.92
C ARG A 432 -0.69 -11.39 -0.54
N GLY A 433 -0.83 -12.50 -1.27
CA GLY A 433 -1.23 -12.49 -2.67
C GLY A 433 -2.61 -11.86 -2.93
N HIS A 434 -3.54 -11.98 -1.97
CA HIS A 434 -4.89 -11.41 -2.04
C HIS A 434 -4.93 -9.89 -1.82
N PHE A 435 -3.80 -9.30 -1.42
CA PHE A 435 -3.62 -7.87 -1.17
C PHE A 435 -2.73 -7.22 -2.23
N SER A 436 -2.57 -7.83 -3.40
CA SER A 436 -1.97 -7.15 -4.55
C SER A 436 -3.01 -6.24 -5.23
N SER A 437 -2.54 -5.14 -5.84
CA SER A 437 -3.43 -4.21 -6.54
C SER A 437 -4.22 -4.89 -7.66
N LYS A 438 -3.57 -5.80 -8.40
CA LYS A 438 -4.21 -6.62 -9.42
C LYS A 438 -5.29 -7.52 -8.83
N ALA A 439 -5.02 -8.25 -7.75
CA ALA A 439 -6.02 -9.15 -7.15
C ALA A 439 -7.25 -8.41 -6.62
N ILE A 440 -7.07 -7.25 -5.98
CA ILE A 440 -8.20 -6.45 -5.49
C ILE A 440 -9.00 -5.88 -6.66
N GLN A 441 -8.34 -5.32 -7.67
CA GLN A 441 -9.03 -4.75 -8.83
C GLN A 441 -9.78 -5.80 -9.65
N ASP A 442 -9.22 -6.99 -9.84
CA ASP A 442 -9.86 -8.08 -10.58
C ASP A 442 -11.15 -8.55 -9.89
N GLU A 443 -11.08 -8.76 -8.56
CA GLU A 443 -12.25 -9.12 -7.77
C GLU A 443 -13.30 -7.99 -7.73
N LEU A 444 -12.88 -6.73 -7.71
CA LEU A 444 -13.80 -5.58 -7.77
C LEU A 444 -14.47 -5.47 -9.14
N ASP A 445 -13.75 -5.72 -10.22
CA ASP A 445 -14.30 -5.75 -11.57
C ASP A 445 -15.38 -6.83 -11.71
N ASP A 446 -15.10 -8.06 -11.25
CA ASP A 446 -16.06 -9.16 -11.28
C ASP A 446 -17.31 -8.87 -10.42
N ASN A 447 -17.11 -8.33 -9.21
CA ASN A 447 -18.21 -8.09 -8.28
C ASN A 447 -19.04 -6.84 -8.59
N LEU A 448 -18.44 -5.80 -9.18
CA LEU A 448 -19.09 -4.50 -9.39
C LEU A 448 -19.40 -4.24 -10.86
N LEU A 449 -18.43 -4.40 -11.76
CA LEU A 449 -18.61 -4.02 -13.16
C LEU A 449 -19.34 -5.09 -13.96
N PHE A 450 -19.07 -6.37 -13.65
CA PHE A 450 -19.54 -7.51 -14.43
C PHE A 450 -20.69 -8.28 -13.78
N SER A 451 -21.09 -7.87 -12.57
CA SER A 451 -22.27 -8.37 -11.88
C SER A 451 -23.53 -7.62 -12.34
N GLU A 452 -24.62 -8.36 -12.58
CA GLU A 452 -25.93 -7.80 -12.97
C GLU A 452 -26.63 -7.06 -11.82
N CYS A 453 -26.21 -7.27 -10.57
CA CYS A 453 -26.91 -6.80 -9.38
C CYS A 453 -26.17 -5.67 -8.64
N SER A 454 -25.21 -5.00 -9.27
CA SER A 454 -24.42 -3.96 -8.61
C SER A 454 -25.22 -2.68 -8.41
N GLU A 455 -25.05 -2.06 -7.25
CA GLU A 455 -25.61 -0.73 -7.01
C GLU A 455 -24.89 0.30 -7.90
N GLN A 456 -25.66 1.02 -8.74
CA GLN A 456 -25.16 2.03 -9.67
C GLN A 456 -24.19 3.04 -9.02
N LYS A 457 -24.43 3.44 -7.76
CA LYS A 457 -23.56 4.34 -7.01
C LYS A 457 -22.17 3.75 -6.78
N GLN A 458 -22.08 2.46 -6.43
CA GLN A 458 -20.79 1.81 -6.20
C GLN A 458 -19.98 1.69 -7.48
N VAL A 459 -20.65 1.37 -8.60
CA VAL A 459 -20.02 1.35 -9.93
C VAL A 459 -19.49 2.74 -10.30
N LEU A 460 -20.29 3.79 -10.10
CA LEU A 460 -19.88 5.16 -10.38
C LEU A 460 -18.65 5.57 -9.54
N ASP A 461 -18.68 5.32 -8.23
CA ASP A 461 -17.58 5.63 -7.32
C ASP A 461 -16.30 4.86 -7.70
N TYR A 462 -16.42 3.59 -8.08
CA TYR A 462 -15.28 2.76 -8.49
C TYR A 462 -14.66 3.20 -9.82
N VAL A 463 -15.50 3.51 -10.82
CA VAL A 463 -15.03 3.90 -12.16
C VAL A 463 -14.41 5.30 -12.18
N THR A 464 -14.95 6.23 -11.38
CA THR A 464 -14.50 7.63 -11.37
C THR A 464 -13.39 7.91 -10.35
N ASN A 465 -13.29 7.10 -9.29
CA ASN A 465 -12.27 7.25 -8.25
C ASN A 465 -11.77 5.88 -7.74
N GLN A 466 -11.15 5.14 -8.66
CA GLN A 466 -10.74 3.75 -8.42
C GLN A 466 -9.70 3.64 -7.29
N THR A 467 -8.77 4.58 -7.16
CA THR A 467 -7.72 4.56 -6.12
C THR A 467 -8.30 4.64 -4.71
N ASP A 468 -9.22 5.59 -4.47
CA ASP A 468 -9.85 5.70 -3.15
C ASP A 468 -10.77 4.51 -2.87
N PHE A 469 -11.44 3.98 -3.90
CA PHE A 469 -12.28 2.80 -3.76
C PHE A 469 -11.47 1.55 -3.38
N VAL A 470 -10.36 1.29 -4.08
CA VAL A 470 -9.42 0.20 -3.79
C VAL A 470 -8.85 0.36 -2.38
N THR A 471 -8.52 1.58 -1.96
CA THR A 471 -8.04 1.86 -0.60
C THR A 471 -9.09 1.50 0.45
N ARG A 472 -10.36 1.91 0.27
CA ARG A 472 -11.43 1.55 1.21
C ARG A 472 -11.67 0.04 1.28
N GLU A 473 -11.62 -0.64 0.14
CA GLU A 473 -11.79 -2.10 0.09
C GLU A 473 -10.61 -2.82 0.75
N PHE A 474 -9.38 -2.32 0.59
CA PHE A 474 -8.21 -2.76 1.34
C PHE A 474 -8.44 -2.68 2.85
N GLU A 475 -8.82 -1.51 3.38
CA GLU A 475 -9.02 -1.31 4.82
C GLU A 475 -10.06 -2.29 5.38
N LYS A 476 -11.14 -2.49 4.64
CA LYS A 476 -12.23 -3.43 5.00
C LYS A 476 -11.74 -4.88 5.03
N ARG A 477 -10.96 -5.31 4.04
CA ARG A 477 -10.40 -6.68 3.97
C ARG A 477 -9.36 -6.90 5.06
N PHE A 478 -8.41 -5.98 5.19
CA PHE A 478 -7.36 -6.07 6.20
C PHE A 478 -7.95 -6.11 7.60
N LYS A 479 -8.88 -5.21 7.93
CA LYS A 479 -9.57 -5.21 9.22
C LYS A 479 -10.27 -6.55 9.50
N ARG A 480 -10.92 -7.15 8.51
CA ARG A 480 -11.58 -8.47 8.67
C ARG A 480 -10.58 -9.57 8.99
N VAL A 481 -9.49 -9.66 8.23
CA VAL A 481 -8.44 -10.67 8.42
C VAL A 481 -7.75 -10.46 9.77
N PHE A 482 -7.32 -9.21 10.03
CA PHE A 482 -6.63 -8.84 11.25
C PHE A 482 -7.49 -9.05 12.50
N SER A 483 -8.74 -8.57 12.53
CA SER A 483 -9.63 -8.76 13.69
C SER A 483 -9.86 -10.24 13.99
N ARG A 484 -10.07 -11.08 12.97
CA ARG A 484 -10.26 -12.52 13.15
C ARG A 484 -9.04 -13.18 13.79
N ASN A 485 -7.86 -12.95 13.23
CA ASN A 485 -6.61 -13.53 13.74
C ASN A 485 -6.28 -12.99 15.13
N ARG A 486 -6.42 -11.67 15.33
CA ARG A 486 -6.19 -11.01 16.63
C ARG A 486 -7.08 -11.57 17.73
N GLU A 487 -8.39 -11.72 17.49
CA GLU A 487 -9.30 -12.27 18.51
C GLU A 487 -8.94 -13.72 18.89
N GLU A 488 -8.49 -14.51 17.91
CA GLU A 488 -8.05 -15.88 18.15
C GLU A 488 -6.76 -15.94 18.96
N MET A 489 -5.75 -15.15 18.55
CA MET A 489 -4.45 -15.12 19.22
C MET A 489 -4.51 -14.47 20.60
N LEU A 490 -5.29 -13.39 20.78
CA LEU A 490 -5.50 -12.80 22.11
C LEU A 490 -6.16 -13.78 23.07
N ARG A 491 -7.06 -14.64 22.60
CA ARG A 491 -7.68 -15.67 23.45
C ARG A 491 -6.66 -16.72 23.88
N LYS A 492 -5.77 -17.13 22.97
CA LYS A 492 -4.67 -18.07 23.24
C LYS A 492 -3.68 -17.45 24.24
N ALA A 493 -3.18 -16.26 23.95
CA ALA A 493 -2.26 -15.52 24.82
C ALA A 493 -2.85 -15.26 26.21
N HIS A 494 -4.15 -14.92 26.30
CA HIS A 494 -4.83 -14.74 27.58
C HIS A 494 -4.89 -16.03 28.39
N THR A 495 -5.21 -17.15 27.75
CA THR A 495 -5.27 -18.46 28.41
C THR A 495 -3.90 -18.87 28.93
N GLU A 496 -2.86 -18.77 28.08
CA GLU A 496 -1.47 -19.09 28.44
C GLU A 496 -0.98 -18.19 29.59
N PHE A 497 -1.21 -16.87 29.49
CA PHE A 497 -0.82 -15.91 30.51
C PHE A 497 -1.54 -16.15 31.84
N GLN A 498 -2.85 -16.44 31.83
CA GLN A 498 -3.59 -16.78 33.04
C GLN A 498 -3.08 -18.07 33.67
N ASP A 499 -2.72 -19.06 32.86
CA ASP A 499 -2.20 -20.32 33.37
C ASP A 499 -0.82 -20.15 34.00
N GLU A 500 0.06 -19.33 33.42
CA GLU A 500 1.33 -18.96 34.05
C GLU A 500 1.15 -18.20 35.37
N LEU A 501 0.22 -17.24 35.43
CA LEU A 501 -0.09 -16.54 36.68
C LEU A 501 -0.71 -17.46 37.75
N LYS A 502 -1.61 -18.37 37.36
CA LYS A 502 -2.17 -19.37 38.30
C LYS A 502 -1.08 -20.29 38.84
N LYS A 503 -0.16 -20.72 37.99
CA LYS A 503 1.00 -21.50 38.40
C LYS A 503 1.86 -20.71 39.39
N LEU A 504 2.24 -19.47 39.07
CA LEU A 504 2.99 -18.60 39.98
C LEU A 504 2.28 -18.41 41.32
N ARG A 505 0.96 -18.15 41.30
CA ARG A 505 0.15 -18.02 42.51
C ARG A 505 0.17 -19.28 43.36
N ARG A 506 0.09 -20.48 42.74
CA ARG A 506 0.18 -21.76 43.44
C ARG A 506 1.52 -21.89 44.17
N CYS A 507 2.62 -21.48 43.54
CA CYS A 507 3.95 -21.53 44.12
C CYS A 507 4.09 -20.60 45.33
N VAL A 508 3.65 -19.34 45.17
CA VAL A 508 3.61 -18.37 46.26
C VAL A 508 2.74 -18.85 47.42
N SER A 509 1.63 -19.53 47.13
CA SER A 509 0.72 -20.07 48.14
C SER A 509 1.32 -21.27 48.90
N VAL A 510 2.06 -22.14 48.23
CA VAL A 510 2.81 -23.25 48.86
C VAL A 510 3.88 -22.70 49.80
N LEU A 511 4.66 -21.71 49.34
CA LEU A 511 5.67 -21.06 50.18
C LEU A 511 5.03 -20.37 51.40
N LYS A 512 3.94 -19.62 51.20
CA LYS A 512 3.20 -19.00 52.30
C LYS A 512 2.77 -20.03 53.34
N LYS A 513 2.14 -21.13 52.90
CA LYS A 513 1.68 -22.21 53.77
C LYS A 513 2.83 -22.86 54.54
N TYR A 514 3.97 -23.07 53.89
CA TYR A 514 5.18 -23.58 54.55
C TYR A 514 5.65 -22.65 55.68
N LEU A 515 5.66 -21.33 55.45
CA LEU A 515 6.02 -20.35 56.49
C LEU A 515 5.03 -20.36 57.66
N GLU A 516 3.73 -20.60 57.40
CA GLU A 516 2.70 -20.72 58.44
C GLU A 516 2.87 -22.00 59.27
N GLU A 517 3.09 -23.14 58.61
CA GLU A 517 3.21 -24.45 59.27
C GLU A 517 4.48 -24.58 60.14
N ASN A 518 5.51 -23.77 59.86
CA ASN A 518 6.78 -23.79 60.60
C ASN A 518 6.95 -22.56 61.51
N ASP A 519 5.90 -21.74 61.70
CA ASP A 519 5.92 -20.53 62.55
C ASP A 519 7.01 -19.51 62.17
N LEU A 520 7.29 -19.36 60.87
CA LEU A 520 8.34 -18.49 60.32
C LEU A 520 7.80 -17.14 59.83
N GLN A 521 6.75 -16.61 60.46
CA GLN A 521 6.01 -15.44 59.97
C GLN A 521 6.82 -14.14 60.11
N ASP A 522 7.59 -14.01 61.20
CA ASP A 522 8.43 -12.84 61.52
C ASP A 522 9.83 -12.89 60.88
N MET A 523 10.07 -13.85 59.98
CA MET A 523 11.40 -14.10 59.44
C MET A 523 11.82 -13.06 58.39
N THR A 524 12.99 -12.44 58.60
CA THR A 524 13.59 -11.48 57.67
C THR A 524 14.51 -12.16 56.65
N SER A 525 14.46 -11.77 55.36
CA SER A 525 15.31 -12.41 54.33
C SER A 525 16.80 -12.12 54.49
N LYS A 526 17.20 -11.10 55.26
CA LYS A 526 18.61 -10.75 55.49
C LYS A 526 19.38 -11.87 56.21
N VAL A 527 18.69 -12.76 56.92
CA VAL A 527 19.29 -13.98 57.52
C VAL A 527 19.60 -15.05 56.46
N MET A 528 19.10 -14.92 55.22
CA MET A 528 19.20 -15.94 54.17
C MET A 528 20.29 -15.72 53.10
N PHE A 529 20.72 -14.48 52.85
CA PHE A 529 21.53 -14.15 51.64
C PHE A 529 23.00 -13.85 51.91
N PHE A 530 23.34 -13.39 53.12
CA PHE A 530 24.72 -13.13 53.48
C PHE A 530 25.18 -14.27 54.39
N GLY A 531 25.79 -15.29 53.80
CA GLY A 531 26.65 -16.23 54.52
C GLY A 531 27.85 -15.45 55.06
N GLY A 532 27.63 -14.69 56.13
CA GLY A 532 28.70 -14.07 56.88
C GLY A 532 29.28 -15.12 57.81
N ASP A 533 30.58 -15.38 57.67
CA ASP A 533 31.37 -16.34 58.48
C ASP A 533 31.38 -16.05 60.01
N ASP A 534 30.56 -15.11 60.50
CA ASP A 534 30.58 -14.59 61.88
C ASP A 534 29.21 -14.67 62.61
N THR A 535 28.43 -15.73 62.39
CA THR A 535 27.22 -16.00 63.21
C THR A 535 27.53 -16.92 64.38
N ASN A 536 27.76 -16.31 65.55
CA ASN A 536 27.59 -16.97 66.84
C ASN A 536 26.13 -17.42 67.01
N VAL A 537 25.93 -18.75 67.04
CA VAL A 537 24.87 -19.50 67.77
C VAL A 537 23.44 -18.94 67.71
N PHE A 538 22.97 -18.52 66.54
CA PHE A 538 21.52 -18.51 66.26
C PHE A 538 21.23 -19.45 65.09
N ASP A 539 20.74 -20.63 65.48
CA ASP A 539 19.89 -21.55 64.74
C ASP A 539 20.34 -21.96 63.33
N VAL A 540 21.34 -22.86 63.28
CA VAL A 540 21.77 -23.60 62.07
C VAL A 540 20.57 -24.28 61.38
N GLU A 541 19.52 -24.66 62.12
CA GLU A 541 18.31 -25.24 61.53
C GLU A 541 17.50 -24.23 60.71
N ALA A 542 17.43 -22.97 61.16
CA ALA A 542 16.75 -21.91 60.41
C ALA A 542 17.53 -21.54 59.14
N GLU A 543 18.86 -21.46 59.21
CA GLU A 543 19.70 -21.21 58.03
C GLU A 543 19.62 -22.35 56.99
N VAL A 544 19.63 -23.61 57.45
CA VAL A 544 19.47 -24.79 56.58
C VAL A 544 18.06 -24.89 55.99
N ALA A 545 17.01 -24.57 56.77
CA ALA A 545 15.64 -24.51 56.28
C ALA A 545 15.48 -23.38 55.24
N ASN A 546 16.14 -22.24 55.45
CA ASN A 546 16.14 -21.09 54.56
C ASN A 546 16.86 -21.34 53.25
N LYS A 547 18.06 -21.91 53.30
CA LYS A 547 18.78 -22.35 52.12
C LYS A 547 17.98 -23.40 51.36
N LYS A 548 17.30 -24.33 52.05
CA LYS A 548 16.41 -25.31 51.40
C LYS A 548 15.15 -24.70 50.82
N ALA A 549 14.55 -23.69 51.44
CA ALA A 549 13.38 -23.00 50.91
C ALA A 549 13.73 -22.12 49.70
N LEU A 550 14.90 -21.48 49.72
CA LEU A 550 15.42 -20.68 48.61
C LEU A 550 15.96 -21.57 47.48
N ASP A 551 16.70 -22.63 47.80
CA ASP A 551 17.10 -23.65 46.84
C ASP A 551 15.85 -24.34 46.27
N PHE A 552 14.82 -24.58 47.07
CA PHE A 552 13.53 -25.07 46.57
C PHE A 552 12.89 -24.06 45.63
N PHE A 553 12.80 -22.78 45.98
CA PHE A 553 12.19 -21.75 45.12
C PHE A 553 13.00 -21.53 43.83
N THR A 554 14.33 -21.54 43.94
CA THR A 554 15.28 -21.34 42.83
C THR A 554 15.39 -22.59 41.96
N HIS A 555 15.34 -23.79 42.52
CA HIS A 555 15.34 -25.05 41.77
C HIS A 555 13.97 -25.28 41.10
N PHE A 556 12.88 -24.99 41.81
CA PHE A 556 11.52 -24.99 41.27
C PHE A 556 11.37 -23.99 40.12
N CYS A 557 11.87 -22.76 40.31
CA CYS A 557 11.81 -21.77 39.26
C CYS A 557 12.79 -22.08 38.10
N LYS A 558 13.83 -22.90 38.29
CA LYS A 558 14.75 -23.36 37.22
C LYS A 558 14.19 -24.55 36.43
N GLY A 559 12.98 -25.04 36.72
CA GLY A 559 12.46 -26.26 36.13
C GLY A 559 13.15 -27.54 36.60
N GLY A 560 13.81 -27.49 37.76
CA GLY A 560 14.41 -28.66 38.39
C GLY A 560 13.36 -29.68 38.84
N ASP A 561 13.66 -30.96 38.65
CA ASP A 561 12.82 -32.06 39.13
C ASP A 561 12.78 -32.06 40.67
N LEU A 562 11.60 -31.77 41.21
CA LEU A 562 11.32 -31.73 42.65
C LEU A 562 11.43 -33.11 43.33
N SER A 563 11.62 -34.20 42.58
CA SER A 563 11.79 -35.55 43.12
C SER A 563 12.93 -35.67 44.15
N SER A 564 13.92 -34.77 44.09
CA SER A 564 15.04 -34.67 45.04
C SER A 564 14.68 -34.07 46.41
N TYR A 565 13.48 -33.51 46.58
CA TYR A 565 12.96 -32.96 47.84
C TYR A 565 11.82 -33.83 48.40
N PRO A 566 12.12 -34.90 49.15
CA PRO A 566 11.16 -35.96 49.50
C PRO A 566 9.98 -35.53 50.40
N ARG A 567 9.99 -34.32 50.99
CA ARG A 567 8.84 -33.75 51.71
C ARG A 567 7.87 -32.96 50.81
N PHE A 568 8.23 -32.71 49.54
CA PHE A 568 7.46 -31.89 48.60
C PHE A 568 7.06 -32.66 47.31
N SER A 569 7.35 -33.96 47.24
CA SER A 569 7.33 -34.77 46.01
C SER A 569 5.95 -35.24 45.53
N SER A 570 4.84 -34.91 46.22
CA SER A 570 3.51 -35.31 45.79
C SER A 570 2.78 -34.20 45.01
N GLY A 571 3.17 -34.00 43.74
CA GLY A 571 2.24 -33.49 42.71
C GLY A 571 2.51 -32.13 42.06
N LEU A 572 3.78 -31.72 41.90
CA LEU A 572 4.14 -30.57 41.05
C LEU A 572 5.12 -30.98 39.95
N HIS A 573 4.64 -30.99 38.70
CA HIS A 573 5.50 -31.15 37.52
C HIS A 573 6.33 -29.88 37.28
N ALA A 574 7.57 -30.09 36.84
CA ALA A 574 8.60 -29.09 36.57
C ALA A 574 8.09 -27.92 35.69
N MET A 575 8.42 -26.70 36.09
CA MET A 575 8.06 -25.45 35.41
C MET A 575 9.30 -24.68 34.97
N GLU A 576 9.30 -24.16 33.76
CA GLU A 576 10.28 -23.20 33.28
C GLU A 576 9.98 -21.79 33.86
N CYS A 577 10.41 -21.46 35.08
CA CYS A 577 10.36 -20.08 35.61
C CYS A 577 11.72 -19.36 35.53
N ALA A 578 12.50 -19.60 34.47
CA ALA A 578 13.83 -19.02 34.30
C ALA A 578 13.82 -17.49 34.43
N SER A 579 12.76 -16.82 33.96
CA SER A 579 12.54 -15.37 34.06
C SER A 579 12.51 -14.85 35.49
N ILE A 580 11.82 -15.54 36.40
CA ILE A 580 11.68 -15.11 37.80
C ILE A 580 13.03 -15.12 38.50
N ILE A 581 13.84 -16.13 38.19
CA ILE A 581 15.19 -16.26 38.74
C ILE A 581 16.11 -15.23 38.14
N GLN A 582 16.06 -14.99 36.84
CA GLN A 582 16.92 -13.99 36.20
C GLN A 582 16.62 -12.59 36.73
N TYR A 583 15.34 -12.27 36.99
CA TYR A 583 14.93 -11.04 37.66
C TYR A 583 15.40 -10.98 39.12
N TRP A 584 15.22 -12.05 39.89
CA TRP A 584 15.74 -12.15 41.26
C TRP A 584 17.25 -11.99 41.31
N ASP A 585 17.94 -12.62 40.36
CA ASP A 585 19.39 -12.58 40.23
C ASP A 585 19.90 -11.21 39.77
N SER A 586 19.06 -10.40 39.14
CA SER A 586 19.40 -9.01 38.81
C SER A 586 19.11 -8.01 39.94
N THR A 587 18.32 -8.41 40.94
CA THR A 587 17.84 -7.54 42.04
C THR A 587 18.45 -7.88 43.39
N HIS A 588 19.54 -8.66 43.43
CA HIS A 588 20.22 -9.21 44.61
C HIS A 588 20.44 -8.26 45.81
N ASP A 589 20.44 -6.94 45.61
CA ASP A 589 20.61 -5.97 46.70
C ASP A 589 19.32 -5.64 47.49
N ILE A 590 18.15 -6.09 47.00
CA ILE A 590 16.85 -5.72 47.57
C ILE A 590 16.41 -6.77 48.59
N GLY A 591 16.87 -6.60 49.83
CA GLY A 591 16.42 -7.45 50.94
C GLY A 591 14.90 -7.37 51.13
N ILE A 592 14.24 -8.53 51.18
CA ILE A 592 12.82 -8.70 51.54
C ILE A 592 12.69 -8.68 53.07
N PRO A 593 12.10 -7.65 53.70
CA PRO A 593 12.18 -7.53 55.15
C PRO A 593 11.42 -8.61 55.92
N LEU A 594 10.28 -9.08 55.41
CA LEU A 594 9.45 -10.16 55.97
C LEU A 594 8.88 -11.01 54.83
N LEU A 595 9.31 -12.27 54.74
CA LEU A 595 8.96 -13.14 53.61
C LEU A 595 7.47 -13.51 53.60
N TYR A 596 6.86 -13.71 54.77
CA TYR A 596 5.44 -14.02 54.89
C TYR A 596 4.54 -12.96 54.25
N HIS A 597 4.73 -11.70 54.65
CA HIS A 597 3.94 -10.57 54.11
C HIS A 597 4.23 -10.30 52.63
N PHE A 598 5.43 -10.62 52.17
CA PHE A 598 5.75 -10.59 50.74
C PHE A 598 4.88 -11.63 49.99
N CYS A 599 4.84 -12.88 50.45
CA CYS A 599 4.06 -13.94 49.80
C CYS A 599 2.55 -13.63 49.82
N GLU A 600 2.04 -13.06 50.92
CA GLU A 600 0.65 -12.63 51.02
C GLU A 600 0.30 -11.58 49.96
N GLU A 601 1.08 -10.49 49.86
CA GLU A 601 0.81 -9.41 48.91
C GLU A 601 1.10 -9.84 47.47
N ALA A 602 2.09 -10.71 47.24
CA ALA A 602 2.36 -11.29 45.93
C ALA A 602 1.16 -12.13 45.46
N SER A 603 0.63 -13.03 46.30
CA SER A 603 -0.56 -13.84 45.96
C SER A 603 -1.78 -12.97 45.66
N LYS A 604 -1.99 -11.91 46.44
CA LYS A 604 -3.04 -10.92 46.22
C LYS A 604 -2.86 -10.19 44.89
N SER A 605 -1.66 -9.69 44.61
CA SER A 605 -1.33 -8.97 43.37
C SER A 605 -1.52 -9.86 42.15
N ILE A 606 -1.03 -11.10 42.19
CA ILE A 606 -1.22 -12.08 41.10
C ILE A 606 -2.72 -12.33 40.87
N SER A 607 -3.52 -12.47 41.93
CA SER A 607 -4.97 -12.65 41.81
C SER A 607 -5.65 -11.45 41.15
N GLN A 608 -5.22 -10.22 41.48
CA GLN A 608 -5.70 -9.01 40.85
C GLN A 608 -5.37 -8.98 39.35
N TYR A 609 -4.14 -9.35 38.98
CA TYR A 609 -3.75 -9.45 37.57
C TYR A 609 -4.54 -10.53 36.83
N ILE A 610 -4.73 -11.73 37.41
CA ILE A 610 -5.56 -12.80 36.82
C ILE A 610 -6.98 -12.29 36.53
N CYS A 611 -7.58 -11.52 37.44
CA CYS A 611 -8.89 -10.92 37.21
C CYS A 611 -8.86 -9.79 36.17
N GLY A 612 -7.75 -9.06 36.07
CA GLY A 612 -7.56 -7.95 35.13
C GLY A 612 -7.17 -8.36 33.71
N THR A 613 -6.69 -9.59 33.48
CA THR A 613 -6.19 -10.03 32.16
C THR A 613 -7.24 -9.95 31.05
N VAL A 614 -8.53 -9.97 31.40
CA VAL A 614 -9.66 -9.79 30.46
C VAL A 614 -9.58 -8.47 29.68
N ASN A 615 -8.84 -7.49 30.18
CA ASN A 615 -8.69 -6.18 29.54
C ASN A 615 -7.44 -6.03 28.66
N ILE A 616 -6.63 -7.09 28.47
CA ILE A 616 -5.49 -7.02 27.56
C ILE A 616 -6.01 -6.85 26.13
N ASN A 617 -5.68 -5.70 25.53
CA ASN A 617 -6.15 -5.33 24.22
C ASN A 617 -5.01 -4.70 23.41
N TRP A 618 -4.23 -5.53 22.72
CA TRP A 618 -3.11 -5.04 21.91
C TRP A 618 -3.61 -4.49 20.57
N SER A 619 -3.15 -3.29 20.21
CA SER A 619 -3.32 -2.68 18.90
C SER A 619 -2.30 -3.22 17.89
N LEU A 620 -2.45 -2.84 16.60
CA LEU A 620 -1.46 -3.15 15.56
C LEU A 620 -0.05 -2.65 15.95
N VAL A 621 0.01 -1.43 16.48
CA VAL A 621 1.28 -0.79 16.84
C VAL A 621 1.90 -1.45 18.06
N ASP A 622 1.10 -1.84 19.04
CA ASP A 622 1.59 -2.60 20.19
C ASP A 622 2.28 -3.89 19.69
N MET A 623 1.70 -4.58 18.72
CA MET A 623 2.28 -5.82 18.18
C MET A 623 3.40 -5.63 17.15
N GLY A 624 3.83 -4.40 16.85
CA GLY A 624 4.84 -4.12 15.83
C GLY A 624 4.42 -4.47 14.38
N LEU A 625 3.11 -4.49 14.12
CA LEU A 625 2.52 -4.91 12.83
C LEU A 625 2.18 -3.73 11.90
N ASP A 626 2.49 -2.50 12.30
CA ASP A 626 2.28 -1.27 11.51
C ASP A 626 3.05 -1.30 10.19
N ARG A 627 4.29 -1.78 10.21
CA ARG A 627 5.10 -1.95 9.00
C ARG A 627 4.45 -2.92 8.02
N ILE A 628 3.97 -4.07 8.49
CA ILE A 628 3.31 -5.08 7.65
C ILE A 628 2.00 -4.51 7.08
N TYR A 629 1.21 -3.82 7.90
CA TYR A 629 0.02 -3.12 7.43
C TYR A 629 0.33 -2.14 6.29
N ASN A 630 1.34 -1.29 6.45
CA ASN A 630 1.76 -0.32 5.43
C ASN A 630 2.31 -0.99 4.18
N GLU A 631 3.06 -2.10 4.32
CA GLU A 631 3.51 -2.91 3.18
C GLU A 631 2.33 -3.48 2.39
N PHE A 632 1.32 -4.02 3.07
CA PHE A 632 0.10 -4.54 2.45
C PHE A 632 -0.73 -3.44 1.80
N LYS A 633 -0.91 -2.31 2.49
CA LYS A 633 -1.62 -1.14 1.98
C LYS A 633 -0.99 -0.63 0.69
N ASN A 634 0.33 -0.46 0.67
CA ASN A 634 1.05 0.00 -0.50
C ASN A 634 1.02 -1.03 -1.65
N ALA A 635 1.07 -2.33 -1.35
CA ALA A 635 0.91 -3.37 -2.37
C ALA A 635 -0.51 -3.41 -2.96
N SER A 636 -1.53 -3.21 -2.13
CA SER A 636 -2.94 -3.18 -2.52
C SER A 636 -3.30 -1.94 -3.32
N ILE A 637 -2.83 -0.78 -2.87
CA ILE A 637 -2.98 0.46 -3.62
C ILE A 637 -2.13 0.37 -4.88
N GLY A 638 -0.94 -0.21 -4.87
CA GLY A 638 -0.08 -0.33 -6.06
C GLY A 638 0.26 1.04 -6.64
N CYS A 639 0.38 1.12 -7.97
CA CYS A 639 0.72 2.38 -8.63
C CYS A 639 -0.45 3.38 -8.56
N PRO A 640 -0.22 4.64 -8.11
CA PRO A 640 -1.28 5.65 -8.00
C PRO A 640 -1.70 6.23 -9.36
N GLU A 641 -0.91 6.00 -10.41
CA GLU A 641 -1.16 6.53 -11.73
C GLU A 641 -2.41 5.89 -12.37
N THR A 642 -3.16 6.71 -13.09
CA THR A 642 -4.33 6.29 -13.86
C THR A 642 -4.07 6.48 -15.35
N CYS A 643 -4.64 5.59 -16.15
CA CYS A 643 -4.48 5.61 -17.58
C CYS A 643 -5.02 6.95 -18.08
N PRO A 644 -4.22 7.78 -18.77
CA PRO A 644 -4.56 9.17 -19.05
C PRO A 644 -5.68 9.33 -20.10
N THR A 645 -6.33 8.23 -20.45
CA THR A 645 -7.21 8.06 -21.60
C THR A 645 -8.46 7.33 -21.15
N CYS A 646 -8.35 6.10 -20.67
CA CYS A 646 -9.50 5.40 -20.13
C CYS A 646 -9.78 5.72 -18.67
N GLY A 647 -8.87 6.33 -17.90
CA GLY A 647 -9.06 6.67 -16.48
C GLY A 647 -8.87 5.51 -15.51
N ARG A 648 -8.65 4.29 -16.03
CA ARG A 648 -8.44 3.10 -15.20
C ARG A 648 -7.09 3.17 -14.50
N LYS A 649 -7.06 2.82 -13.22
CA LYS A 649 -5.84 2.76 -12.41
C LYS A 649 -4.86 1.72 -12.93
N CYS A 650 -3.55 2.02 -12.84
CA CYS A 650 -2.51 1.04 -13.09
C CYS A 650 -2.60 -0.12 -12.09
N ASP A 651 -2.57 -1.36 -12.59
CA ASP A 651 -2.67 -2.60 -11.81
C ASP A 651 -1.34 -3.34 -11.66
N GLN A 652 -0.24 -2.77 -12.18
CA GLN A 652 1.11 -3.28 -11.94
C GLN A 652 1.66 -2.89 -10.56
N ASP A 653 2.47 -3.79 -10.01
CA ASP A 653 3.20 -3.56 -8.76
C ASP A 653 4.27 -2.46 -8.93
N VAL A 654 4.36 -1.57 -7.94
CA VAL A 654 5.25 -0.39 -7.94
C VAL A 654 6.73 -0.76 -7.81
N ASN A 655 7.03 -1.94 -7.28
CA ASN A 655 8.38 -2.29 -6.83
C ASN A 655 9.38 -2.63 -7.97
N SER A 656 8.99 -2.47 -9.24
CA SER A 656 9.92 -2.68 -10.36
C SER A 656 10.67 -1.38 -10.69
N ILE A 657 12.01 -1.45 -10.73
CA ILE A 657 12.90 -0.32 -11.08
C ILE A 657 12.57 0.26 -12.47
N ASN A 658 11.93 -0.54 -13.32
CA ASN A 658 11.46 -0.17 -14.66
C ASN A 658 9.93 -0.25 -14.78
N HIS A 659 9.20 0.21 -13.75
CA HIS A 659 7.74 0.20 -13.75
C HIS A 659 7.20 0.95 -14.98
N ARG A 660 6.49 0.22 -15.85
CA ARG A 660 5.71 0.79 -16.95
C ARG A 660 4.25 0.68 -16.58
N HIS A 661 3.50 1.74 -16.78
CA HIS A 661 2.10 1.72 -16.40
C HIS A 661 1.30 0.88 -17.39
N ALA A 662 0.43 0.02 -16.91
CA ALA A 662 -0.42 -0.81 -17.75
C ALA A 662 -1.80 -0.99 -17.12
N CYS A 663 -2.75 -1.43 -17.93
CA CYS A 663 -4.04 -1.92 -17.46
C CYS A 663 -4.13 -3.43 -17.76
N GLU A 664 -3.32 -4.25 -17.11
CA GLU A 664 -3.21 -5.71 -17.35
C GLU A 664 -4.54 -6.46 -17.30
N LEU A 665 -5.51 -5.97 -16.52
CA LEU A 665 -6.87 -6.50 -16.41
C LEU A 665 -7.81 -5.99 -17.52
N GLY A 666 -7.26 -5.36 -18.55
CA GLY A 666 -7.97 -4.76 -19.68
C GLY A 666 -8.27 -3.27 -19.47
N HIS A 667 -8.44 -2.55 -20.57
CA HIS A 667 -8.80 -1.13 -20.56
C HIS A 667 -10.31 -0.93 -20.47
N GLN A 668 -10.75 0.00 -19.62
CA GLN A 668 -12.14 0.44 -19.61
C GLN A 668 -12.49 1.24 -20.88
N ILE A 669 -13.79 1.34 -21.18
CA ILE A 669 -14.29 2.19 -22.26
C ILE A 669 -13.96 3.65 -21.94
N ARG A 670 -13.37 4.39 -22.88
CA ARG A 670 -12.90 5.76 -22.63
C ARG A 670 -14.03 6.76 -22.31
N GLY A 671 -15.24 6.49 -22.76
CA GLY A 671 -16.43 7.26 -22.37
C GLY A 671 -16.67 7.26 -20.85
N MET A 672 -16.21 6.21 -20.15
CA MET A 672 -16.30 6.11 -18.68
C MET A 672 -15.46 7.16 -17.96
N SER A 673 -14.34 7.62 -18.55
CA SER A 673 -13.50 8.72 -18.04
C SER A 673 -13.85 10.08 -18.63
N GLY A 674 -14.97 10.21 -19.34
CA GLY A 674 -15.41 11.48 -19.92
C GLY A 674 -14.77 11.81 -21.27
N VAL A 675 -14.05 10.89 -21.90
CA VAL A 675 -13.49 11.12 -23.25
C VAL A 675 -14.59 11.06 -24.30
N ARG A 676 -14.64 12.10 -25.13
CA ARG A 676 -15.64 12.25 -26.21
C ARG A 676 -15.01 12.40 -27.59
N LEU A 677 -15.81 12.08 -28.60
CA LEU A 677 -15.51 12.22 -30.02
C LEU A 677 -15.92 13.62 -30.52
N GLU A 678 -15.53 13.99 -31.74
CA GLU A 678 -15.81 15.30 -32.39
C GLU A 678 -17.28 15.71 -32.41
N ASN A 679 -18.18 14.73 -32.47
CA ASN A 679 -19.62 14.93 -32.47
C ASN A 679 -20.22 15.10 -31.04
N GLY A 680 -19.38 15.14 -30.00
CA GLY A 680 -19.76 15.28 -28.60
C GLY A 680 -20.25 14.00 -27.93
N PHE A 681 -20.28 12.87 -28.64
CA PHE A 681 -20.66 11.58 -28.08
C PHE A 681 -19.50 10.92 -27.34
N ALA A 682 -19.83 10.16 -26.30
CA ALA A 682 -18.88 9.36 -25.54
C ALA A 682 -18.13 8.37 -26.44
N SER A 683 -16.84 8.20 -26.19
CA SER A 683 -16.02 7.24 -26.93
C SER A 683 -16.27 5.82 -26.41
N ILE A 684 -16.94 4.98 -27.20
CA ILE A 684 -17.34 3.62 -26.78
C ILE A 684 -16.27 2.53 -26.97
N GLU A 685 -15.07 2.89 -27.45
CA GLU A 685 -13.98 1.95 -27.67
C GLU A 685 -12.96 2.02 -26.51
N THR A 686 -12.26 0.93 -26.27
CA THR A 686 -11.14 0.84 -25.32
C THR A 686 -9.83 1.31 -25.95
N CYS A 687 -8.79 1.58 -25.15
CA CYS A 687 -7.49 2.06 -25.63
C CYS A 687 -6.82 1.15 -26.68
N GLU A 688 -7.17 -0.14 -26.68
CA GLU A 688 -6.68 -1.15 -27.61
C GLU A 688 -7.40 -1.12 -28.96
N GLU A 689 -8.66 -0.69 -28.98
CA GLU A 689 -9.51 -0.73 -30.18
C GLU A 689 -9.42 0.53 -31.04
N ILE A 690 -9.14 1.68 -30.42
CA ILE A 690 -9.13 2.97 -31.13
C ILE A 690 -7.97 3.07 -32.12
N LYS A 691 -8.29 3.51 -33.34
CA LYS A 691 -7.32 3.75 -34.39
C LYS A 691 -6.45 4.97 -34.09
N ASN A 692 -5.17 4.91 -34.47
CA ASN A 692 -4.18 5.94 -34.17
C ASN A 692 -4.52 7.33 -34.73
N ASP A 693 -5.21 7.40 -35.85
CA ASP A 693 -5.65 8.62 -36.52
C ASP A 693 -6.95 9.21 -35.96
N ARG A 694 -7.67 8.47 -35.11
CA ARG A 694 -8.92 8.93 -34.52
C ARG A 694 -8.67 10.12 -33.60
N ARG A 695 -9.43 11.20 -33.81
CA ARG A 695 -9.40 12.40 -32.98
C ARG A 695 -10.30 12.24 -31.75
N ILE A 696 -9.75 12.60 -30.60
CA ILE A 696 -10.43 12.57 -29.31
C ILE A 696 -10.27 13.92 -28.62
N PHE A 697 -11.25 14.28 -27.79
CA PHE A 697 -11.16 15.44 -26.91
C PHE A 697 -10.86 15.00 -25.49
N LEU A 698 -9.82 15.58 -24.91
CA LEU A 698 -9.39 15.34 -23.55
C LEU A 698 -9.73 16.55 -22.71
N GLU A 699 -10.75 16.44 -21.87
CA GLU A 699 -11.23 17.55 -21.03
C GLU A 699 -10.14 18.06 -20.07
N THR A 700 -9.33 17.16 -19.52
CA THR A 700 -8.22 17.50 -18.64
C THR A 700 -7.14 18.36 -19.29
N GLU A 701 -7.02 18.30 -20.62
CA GLU A 701 -6.04 19.05 -21.40
C GLU A 701 -6.69 20.16 -22.25
N ASN A 702 -8.03 20.21 -22.26
CA ASN A 702 -8.84 21.11 -23.09
C ASN A 702 -8.38 21.17 -24.56
N MET A 703 -8.06 20.02 -25.17
CA MET A 703 -7.57 19.96 -26.54
C MET A 703 -8.04 18.74 -27.32
N TRP A 704 -8.08 18.92 -28.64
CA TRP A 704 -8.21 17.84 -29.61
C TRP A 704 -6.84 17.29 -29.95
N CYS A 705 -6.65 15.97 -29.83
CA CYS A 705 -5.45 15.30 -30.32
C CYS A 705 -5.83 14.00 -31.04
N THR A 706 -4.91 13.46 -31.84
CA THR A 706 -5.06 12.10 -32.34
C THR A 706 -4.71 11.10 -31.25
N TRP A 707 -5.18 9.85 -31.39
CA TRP A 707 -4.79 8.78 -30.48
C TRP A 707 -3.28 8.53 -30.50
N TYR A 708 -2.66 8.64 -31.67
CA TYR A 708 -1.22 8.53 -31.84
C TYR A 708 -0.46 9.56 -30.99
N ASP A 709 -0.87 10.84 -31.07
CA ASP A 709 -0.21 11.91 -30.31
C ASP A 709 -0.26 11.65 -28.81
N LYS A 710 -1.40 11.12 -28.33
CA LYS A 710 -1.57 10.78 -26.91
C LYS A 710 -0.65 9.64 -26.48
N LYS A 711 -0.54 8.56 -27.28
CA LYS A 711 0.42 7.47 -27.05
C LYS A 711 1.87 7.98 -27.03
N GLN A 712 2.21 8.93 -27.90
CA GLN A 712 3.55 9.53 -27.93
C GLN A 712 3.82 10.43 -26.71
N LYS A 713 2.81 11.09 -26.15
CA LYS A 713 2.93 11.90 -24.94
C LYS A 713 3.13 11.04 -23.68
N HIS A 714 2.60 9.82 -23.67
CA HIS A 714 2.60 8.91 -22.52
C HIS A 714 3.29 7.57 -22.84
N LYS A 715 4.56 7.63 -23.28
CA LYS A 715 5.35 6.43 -23.68
C LYS A 715 5.62 5.45 -22.54
N ASN A 716 5.51 5.92 -21.30
CA ASN A 716 5.61 5.10 -20.10
C ASN A 716 4.36 4.23 -19.86
N TRP A 717 3.29 4.42 -20.64
CA TRP A 717 2.11 3.56 -20.63
C TRP A 717 2.17 2.48 -21.72
N ASP A 718 1.87 1.24 -21.32
CA ASP A 718 1.59 0.12 -22.20
C ASP A 718 0.07 0.02 -22.45
N TYR A 719 -0.31 0.29 -23.70
CA TYR A 719 -1.70 0.34 -24.17
C TYR A 719 -2.19 -0.97 -24.78
N ILE A 720 -1.37 -2.03 -24.75
CA ILE A 720 -1.72 -3.39 -25.18
C ILE A 720 -1.37 -4.25 -23.99
N SER A 721 -2.37 -4.65 -23.20
CA SER A 721 -2.11 -5.16 -21.86
C SER A 721 -2.33 -6.67 -21.75
N LEU A 722 -3.28 -7.21 -22.52
CA LEU A 722 -3.57 -8.65 -22.56
C LEU A 722 -2.94 -9.28 -23.81
N LYS A 723 -2.05 -10.25 -23.59
CA LYS A 723 -1.38 -11.01 -24.67
C LYS A 723 -2.26 -12.12 -25.24
N ASP A 724 -3.20 -12.61 -24.43
CA ASP A 724 -4.17 -13.62 -24.83
C ASP A 724 -5.38 -12.92 -25.46
N ASP A 725 -5.63 -13.20 -26.75
CA ASP A 725 -6.70 -12.55 -27.50
C ASP A 725 -8.10 -12.92 -26.99
N ASP A 726 -8.30 -14.14 -26.48
CA ASP A 726 -9.61 -14.58 -25.99
C ASP A 726 -9.95 -13.87 -24.67
N GLU A 727 -8.98 -13.79 -23.75
CA GLU A 727 -9.14 -13.04 -22.49
C GLU A 727 -9.37 -11.54 -22.77
N ARG A 728 -8.62 -10.98 -23.71
CA ARG A 728 -8.77 -9.59 -24.15
C ARG A 728 -10.16 -9.31 -24.69
N LEU A 729 -10.66 -10.15 -25.60
CA LEU A 729 -11.98 -10.00 -26.18
C LEU A 729 -13.11 -10.20 -25.14
N ASP A 730 -12.93 -11.12 -24.18
CA ASP A 730 -13.88 -11.29 -23.08
C ASP A 730 -13.96 -10.05 -22.19
N ARG A 731 -12.83 -9.46 -21.80
CA ARG A 731 -12.78 -8.23 -21.00
C ARG A 731 -13.42 -7.05 -21.74
N ILE A 732 -13.11 -6.87 -23.03
CA ILE A 732 -13.76 -5.85 -23.87
C ILE A 732 -15.28 -6.03 -23.88
N ARG A 733 -15.76 -7.26 -24.07
CA ARG A 733 -17.21 -7.58 -24.04
C ARG A 733 -17.84 -7.21 -22.69
N LYS A 734 -17.18 -7.55 -21.59
CA LYS A 734 -17.64 -7.26 -20.23
C LYS A 734 -17.71 -5.74 -19.96
N PHE A 735 -16.71 -4.95 -20.39
CA PHE A 735 -16.77 -3.48 -20.29
C PHE A 735 -17.89 -2.88 -21.13
N ARG A 736 -18.17 -3.42 -22.33
CA ARG A 736 -19.30 -2.99 -23.16
C ARG A 736 -20.64 -3.24 -22.48
N GLN A 737 -20.81 -4.41 -21.85
CA GLN A 737 -22.01 -4.71 -21.05
C GLN A 737 -22.14 -3.74 -19.86
N CYS A 738 -21.05 -3.48 -19.14
CA CYS A 738 -21.02 -2.48 -18.07
C CYS A 738 -21.40 -1.08 -18.59
N TRP A 739 -20.91 -0.68 -19.76
CA TRP A 739 -21.26 0.60 -20.38
C TRP A 739 -22.72 0.69 -20.79
N ASP A 740 -23.30 -0.38 -21.35
CA ASP A 740 -24.73 -0.40 -21.68
C ASP A 740 -25.60 -0.27 -20.41
N ASN A 741 -25.17 -0.85 -19.29
CA ASN A 741 -25.89 -0.80 -18.03
C ASN A 741 -25.74 0.54 -17.29
N TYR A 742 -24.54 1.12 -17.27
CA TYR A 742 -24.19 2.25 -16.38
C TYR A 742 -23.68 3.50 -17.11
N GLY A 743 -23.43 3.44 -18.42
CA GLY A 743 -22.80 4.52 -19.19
C GLY A 743 -23.62 5.82 -19.22
N HIS A 744 -24.95 5.72 -19.14
CA HIS A 744 -25.81 6.91 -19.02
C HIS A 744 -25.52 7.68 -17.73
N ALA A 745 -25.46 6.97 -16.60
CA ALA A 745 -25.18 7.56 -15.28
C ALA A 745 -23.77 8.15 -15.20
N LEU A 746 -22.78 7.49 -15.83
CA LEU A 746 -21.43 8.00 -15.95
C LEU A 746 -21.39 9.29 -16.77
N CYS A 747 -22.10 9.35 -17.91
CA CYS A 747 -22.19 10.58 -18.70
C CYS A 747 -22.87 11.72 -17.92
N GLU A 748 -23.95 11.43 -17.20
CA GLU A 748 -24.65 12.40 -16.34
C GLU A 748 -23.73 12.93 -15.23
N HIS A 749 -22.96 12.05 -14.58
CA HIS A 749 -21.95 12.45 -13.60
C HIS A 749 -20.92 13.42 -14.20
N HIS A 750 -20.39 13.11 -15.38
CA HIS A 750 -19.45 13.98 -16.09
C HIS A 750 -20.08 15.31 -16.51
N GLN A 751 -21.33 15.32 -16.97
CA GLN A 751 -22.08 16.53 -17.28
C GLN A 751 -22.27 17.42 -16.05
N ASN A 752 -22.57 16.83 -14.90
CA ASN A 752 -22.67 17.55 -13.63
C ASN A 752 -21.33 18.15 -13.19
N ASN A 753 -20.20 17.59 -13.65
CA ASN A 753 -18.86 18.12 -13.46
C ASN A 753 -18.37 19.02 -14.62
N GLY A 754 -19.29 19.49 -15.49
CA GLY A 754 -19.00 20.45 -16.56
C GLY A 754 -18.50 19.85 -17.88
N ILE A 755 -18.45 18.52 -18.02
CA ILE A 755 -18.00 17.85 -19.23
C ILE A 755 -19.18 17.63 -20.19
N SER A 756 -19.12 18.22 -21.38
CA SER A 756 -20.19 18.12 -22.39
C SER A 756 -20.09 16.80 -23.20
N ILE A 757 -20.44 15.69 -22.55
CA ILE A 757 -20.43 14.34 -23.14
C ILE A 757 -21.85 13.79 -23.33
N LYS A 758 -22.14 13.16 -24.47
CA LYS A 758 -23.45 12.51 -24.73
C LYS A 758 -23.33 10.99 -24.67
N PHE A 759 -24.18 10.36 -23.89
CA PHE A 759 -24.25 8.90 -23.81
C PHE A 759 -24.58 8.29 -25.18
N THR A 760 -23.85 7.24 -25.53
CA THR A 760 -24.12 6.39 -26.71
C THR A 760 -24.13 4.95 -26.24
N PRO A 761 -25.28 4.25 -26.25
CA PRO A 761 -25.30 2.84 -25.89
C PRO A 761 -24.53 2.03 -26.94
N TYR A 762 -23.70 1.10 -26.49
CA TYR A 762 -22.91 0.22 -27.35
C TYR A 762 -23.84 -0.72 -28.15
N SER A 763 -24.85 -1.28 -27.46
CA SER A 763 -25.90 -2.12 -28.05
C SER A 763 -26.65 -1.47 -29.20
N LYS A 764 -26.90 -0.14 -29.19
CA LYS A 764 -27.61 0.54 -30.29
C LYS A 764 -26.68 1.11 -31.36
N SER A 765 -25.41 1.40 -31.07
CA SER A 765 -24.49 1.94 -32.08
C SER A 765 -24.03 0.90 -33.10
N ASN A 766 -24.01 -0.39 -32.72
CA ASN A 766 -23.64 -1.48 -33.63
C ASN A 766 -24.83 -2.34 -34.11
N PHE A 767 -25.98 -2.26 -33.42
CA PHE A 767 -27.19 -3.03 -33.73
C PHE A 767 -28.46 -2.20 -33.51
N SER A 768 -28.59 -1.05 -34.15
CA SER A 768 -29.86 -0.32 -34.16
C SER A 768 -30.94 -1.11 -34.94
N GLY A 769 -31.50 -2.17 -34.33
CA GLY A 769 -32.77 -2.83 -34.62
C GLY A 769 -33.04 -3.33 -36.04
N GLY A 770 -32.13 -3.13 -36.97
CA GLY A 770 -32.32 -3.44 -38.38
C GLY A 770 -31.98 -4.89 -38.65
N THR A 771 -32.81 -5.54 -39.47
CA THR A 771 -32.49 -6.84 -40.04
C THR A 771 -31.19 -6.70 -40.83
N CYS A 772 -30.23 -7.60 -40.60
CA CYS A 772 -29.00 -7.68 -41.38
C CYS A 772 -29.03 -8.94 -42.24
N HIS A 773 -28.62 -8.79 -43.49
CA HIS A 773 -28.50 -9.91 -44.41
C HIS A 773 -27.03 -10.24 -44.65
N TYR A 774 -26.62 -11.45 -44.28
CA TYR A 774 -25.28 -11.97 -44.50
C TYR A 774 -25.24 -12.80 -45.77
N VAL A 775 -24.24 -12.59 -46.62
CA VAL A 775 -24.00 -13.38 -47.84
C VAL A 775 -22.61 -13.99 -47.72
N ILE A 776 -22.56 -15.29 -47.43
CA ILE A 776 -21.30 -16.04 -47.44
C ILE A 776 -20.96 -16.40 -48.88
N VAL A 777 -19.74 -16.11 -49.30
CA VAL A 777 -19.20 -16.48 -50.61
C VAL A 777 -17.95 -17.32 -50.37
N LEU A 778 -18.02 -18.63 -50.60
CA LEU A 778 -16.90 -19.56 -50.40
C LEU A 778 -16.30 -20.02 -51.73
N ASP A 779 -14.98 -20.01 -51.79
CA ASP A 779 -14.20 -20.57 -52.88
C ASP A 779 -14.26 -22.12 -52.88
N GLU A 780 -14.72 -22.69 -53.98
CA GLU A 780 -14.71 -24.12 -54.30
C GLU A 780 -13.80 -24.44 -55.51
N SER A 781 -12.82 -23.58 -55.82
CA SER A 781 -11.82 -23.80 -56.86
C SER A 781 -10.93 -25.01 -56.56
N GLY A 782 -10.21 -25.49 -57.58
CA GLY A 782 -9.37 -26.67 -57.52
C GLY A 782 -8.36 -26.67 -56.37
N SER A 783 -7.82 -25.51 -56.01
CA SER A 783 -6.86 -25.34 -54.91
C SER A 783 -7.49 -25.55 -53.53
N MET A 784 -8.80 -25.32 -53.41
CA MET A 784 -9.56 -25.55 -52.19
C MET A 784 -9.92 -27.02 -51.95
N GLY A 785 -9.68 -27.91 -52.89
CA GLY A 785 -10.14 -29.31 -52.80
C GLY A 785 -9.73 -30.07 -51.54
N GLY A 786 -10.57 -31.05 -51.15
CA GLY A 786 -10.26 -31.99 -50.08
C GLY A 786 -10.54 -31.43 -48.68
N VAL A 787 -9.51 -31.38 -47.84
CA VAL A 787 -9.63 -30.96 -46.43
C VAL A 787 -9.87 -29.45 -46.32
N ARG A 788 -9.20 -28.64 -47.14
CA ARG A 788 -9.28 -27.17 -47.07
C ARG A 788 -10.70 -26.65 -47.26
N PHE A 789 -11.40 -27.10 -48.30
CA PHE A 789 -12.81 -26.73 -48.52
C PHE A 789 -13.72 -27.26 -47.40
N ARG A 790 -13.45 -28.46 -46.88
CA ARG A 790 -14.24 -29.05 -45.79
C ARG A 790 -14.13 -28.22 -44.51
N ASP A 791 -12.93 -27.74 -44.21
CA ASP A 791 -12.66 -26.91 -43.04
C ASP A 791 -13.28 -25.51 -43.21
N ALA A 792 -13.14 -24.89 -44.39
CA ALA A 792 -13.81 -23.62 -44.71
C ALA A 792 -15.34 -23.76 -44.61
N LEU A 793 -15.91 -24.86 -45.11
CA LEU A 793 -17.33 -25.16 -45.00
C LEU A 793 -17.77 -25.35 -43.55
N ALA A 794 -16.98 -26.08 -42.76
CA ALA A 794 -17.24 -26.26 -41.32
C ALA A 794 -17.21 -24.92 -40.59
N GLY A 795 -16.24 -24.04 -40.90
CA GLY A 795 -16.16 -22.68 -40.37
C GLY A 795 -17.38 -21.84 -40.72
N ALA A 796 -17.84 -21.87 -41.98
CA ALA A 796 -19.04 -21.15 -42.41
C ALA A 796 -20.33 -21.67 -41.72
N VAL A 797 -20.45 -22.99 -41.50
CA VAL A 797 -21.56 -23.58 -40.74
C VAL A 797 -21.50 -23.18 -39.26
N ALA A 798 -20.31 -23.18 -38.65
CA ALA A 798 -20.10 -22.73 -37.27
C ALA A 798 -20.47 -21.25 -37.09
N PHE A 799 -20.08 -20.39 -38.04
CA PHE A 799 -20.51 -19.00 -38.10
C PHE A 799 -22.04 -18.89 -38.20
N GLY A 800 -22.68 -19.63 -39.11
CA GLY A 800 -24.14 -19.63 -39.24
C GLY A 800 -24.87 -20.00 -37.94
N ASN A 801 -24.39 -21.03 -37.23
CA ASN A 801 -24.94 -21.40 -35.92
C ASN A 801 -24.80 -20.27 -34.88
N THR A 802 -23.64 -19.61 -34.87
CA THR A 802 -23.36 -18.48 -33.98
C THR A 802 -24.27 -17.29 -34.30
N LEU A 803 -24.42 -16.95 -35.59
CA LEU A 803 -25.26 -15.87 -36.08
C LEU A 803 -26.72 -16.05 -35.62
N PHE A 804 -27.31 -17.23 -35.84
CA PHE A 804 -28.70 -17.49 -35.47
C PHE A 804 -28.93 -17.64 -33.97
N THR A 805 -27.88 -17.91 -33.19
CA THR A 805 -27.96 -17.90 -31.72
C THR A 805 -27.91 -16.48 -31.17
N LYS A 806 -27.12 -15.59 -31.78
CA LYS A 806 -26.92 -14.21 -31.33
C LYS A 806 -27.94 -13.22 -31.89
N THR A 807 -28.46 -13.46 -33.09
CA THR A 807 -29.31 -12.49 -33.81
C THR A 807 -30.55 -13.18 -34.37
N SER A 808 -31.71 -12.93 -33.75
CA SER A 808 -32.99 -13.56 -34.14
C SER A 808 -33.56 -13.06 -35.47
N ASN A 809 -33.13 -11.87 -35.92
CA ASN A 809 -33.68 -11.18 -37.09
C ASN A 809 -32.75 -11.17 -38.32
N SER A 810 -31.59 -11.84 -38.24
CA SER A 810 -30.65 -11.91 -39.35
C SER A 810 -31.01 -13.03 -40.32
N LYS A 811 -30.73 -12.82 -41.60
CA LYS A 811 -30.85 -13.87 -42.63
C LYS A 811 -29.50 -14.15 -43.25
N LEU A 812 -29.33 -15.38 -43.73
CA LEU A 812 -28.09 -15.85 -44.34
C LEU A 812 -28.35 -16.29 -45.78
N SER A 813 -27.50 -15.92 -46.71
CA SER A 813 -27.41 -16.53 -48.04
C SER A 813 -26.03 -17.12 -48.21
N ALA A 814 -25.92 -18.17 -49.02
CA ALA A 814 -24.63 -18.80 -49.29
C ALA A 814 -24.43 -19.02 -50.78
N VAL A 815 -23.22 -18.70 -51.25
CA VAL A 815 -22.75 -18.83 -52.63
C VAL A 815 -21.44 -19.59 -52.61
N PHE A 816 -21.32 -20.61 -53.45
CA PHE A 816 -20.02 -21.23 -53.75
C PHE A 816 -19.56 -20.80 -55.14
N PHE A 817 -18.25 -20.65 -55.33
CA PHE A 817 -17.71 -20.26 -56.63
C PHE A 817 -16.41 -20.99 -57.00
N GLY A 818 -16.25 -21.26 -58.29
CA GLY A 818 -15.00 -21.68 -58.90
C GLY A 818 -14.84 -20.95 -60.24
N SER A 819 -14.87 -21.68 -61.37
CA SER A 819 -14.95 -21.05 -62.71
C SER A 819 -16.25 -20.27 -62.90
N SER A 820 -17.31 -20.71 -62.23
CA SER A 820 -18.65 -20.12 -62.17
C SER A 820 -19.12 -20.08 -60.72
N ALA A 821 -20.12 -19.26 -60.40
CA ALA A 821 -20.72 -19.20 -59.07
C ALA A 821 -22.12 -19.83 -59.05
N ARG A 822 -22.50 -20.39 -57.90
CA ARG A 822 -23.83 -20.96 -57.66
C ARG A 822 -24.34 -20.60 -56.27
N THR A 823 -25.61 -20.24 -56.20
CA THR A 823 -26.30 -20.02 -54.93
C THR A 823 -26.70 -21.36 -54.32
N ILE A 824 -26.38 -21.56 -53.03
CA ILE A 824 -26.80 -22.75 -52.27
C ILE A 824 -28.21 -22.51 -51.69
N PHE A 825 -28.42 -21.35 -51.09
CA PHE A 825 -29.73 -20.87 -50.63
C PHE A 825 -29.74 -19.34 -50.52
N LYS A 826 -30.95 -18.76 -50.48
CA LYS A 826 -31.20 -17.32 -50.30
C LYS A 826 -32.05 -17.09 -49.06
N GLU A 827 -31.74 -16.07 -48.27
CA GLU A 827 -32.49 -15.65 -47.06
C GLU A 827 -32.82 -16.81 -46.10
N GLY A 828 -31.89 -17.76 -45.98
CA GLY A 828 -32.01 -18.94 -45.16
C GLY A 828 -31.97 -18.66 -43.66
N ASP A 829 -32.48 -19.62 -42.91
CA ASP A 829 -32.50 -19.68 -41.45
C ASP A 829 -31.61 -20.84 -40.93
N LYS A 830 -31.72 -21.16 -39.64
CA LYS A 830 -30.96 -22.25 -39.03
C LYS A 830 -31.14 -23.60 -39.74
N SER A 831 -32.32 -23.88 -40.30
CA SER A 831 -32.56 -25.12 -41.06
C SER A 831 -31.80 -25.17 -42.38
N SER A 832 -31.52 -24.01 -42.97
CA SER A 832 -30.77 -23.88 -44.23
C SER A 832 -29.30 -24.25 -44.10
N LEU A 833 -28.75 -24.28 -42.86
CA LEU A 833 -27.38 -24.73 -42.62
C LEU A 833 -27.14 -26.19 -43.00
N GLN A 834 -28.19 -27.03 -42.99
CA GLN A 834 -28.09 -28.40 -43.48
C GLN A 834 -27.83 -28.43 -44.99
N ALA A 835 -28.45 -27.50 -45.75
CA ALA A 835 -28.19 -27.37 -47.19
C ALA A 835 -26.78 -26.86 -47.46
N LEU A 836 -26.25 -25.96 -46.60
CA LEU A 836 -24.85 -25.53 -46.66
C LEU A 836 -23.91 -26.72 -46.47
N GLN A 837 -24.07 -27.46 -45.38
CA GLN A 837 -23.22 -28.60 -45.01
C GLN A 837 -23.27 -29.73 -46.04
N SER A 838 -24.42 -29.94 -46.68
CA SER A 838 -24.62 -31.00 -47.68
C SER A 838 -24.20 -30.59 -49.09
N ALA A 839 -23.83 -29.33 -49.31
CA ALA A 839 -23.43 -28.86 -50.62
C ALA A 839 -22.07 -29.48 -51.01
N GLY A 840 -22.09 -30.43 -51.95
CA GLY A 840 -20.89 -31.09 -52.44
C GLY A 840 -19.95 -30.13 -53.18
N TYR A 841 -18.64 -30.35 -53.04
CA TYR A 841 -17.57 -29.61 -53.73
C TYR A 841 -17.54 -29.92 -55.24
N ARG A 842 -17.39 -28.89 -56.09
CA ARG A 842 -17.35 -29.06 -57.56
C ARG A 842 -15.99 -28.81 -58.22
N GLY A 843 -15.06 -28.11 -57.56
CA GLY A 843 -13.80 -27.73 -58.19
C GLY A 843 -13.97 -26.71 -59.33
N GLY A 844 -12.84 -26.23 -59.86
CA GLY A 844 -12.82 -25.31 -61.00
C GLY A 844 -11.62 -24.36 -60.97
N GLY A 845 -11.62 -23.35 -61.84
CA GLY A 845 -10.75 -22.18 -61.69
C GLY A 845 -11.25 -21.24 -60.59
N THR A 846 -10.68 -20.05 -60.50
CA THR A 846 -11.04 -19.04 -59.49
C THR A 846 -11.52 -17.77 -60.21
N ASN A 847 -12.82 -17.44 -60.09
CA ASN A 847 -13.43 -16.30 -60.79
C ASN A 847 -14.18 -15.37 -59.83
N PHE A 848 -13.53 -14.28 -59.42
CA PHE A 848 -14.11 -13.32 -58.49
C PHE A 848 -15.30 -12.54 -59.07
N ASP A 849 -15.33 -12.30 -60.39
CA ASP A 849 -16.41 -11.52 -61.01
C ASP A 849 -17.72 -12.32 -60.97
N ALA A 850 -17.67 -13.62 -61.29
CA ALA A 850 -18.82 -14.50 -61.16
C ALA A 850 -19.31 -14.61 -59.71
N ALA A 851 -18.37 -14.72 -58.76
CA ALA A 851 -18.66 -14.86 -57.33
C ALA A 851 -19.37 -13.62 -56.76
N LEU A 852 -18.78 -12.43 -56.96
CA LEU A 852 -19.33 -11.18 -56.46
C LEU A 852 -20.59 -10.77 -57.21
N ALA A 853 -20.67 -10.99 -58.53
CA ALA A 853 -21.90 -10.71 -59.28
C ALA A 853 -23.08 -11.53 -58.72
N THR A 854 -22.86 -12.82 -58.43
CA THR A 854 -23.90 -13.69 -57.85
C THR A 854 -24.29 -13.23 -56.45
N ALA A 855 -23.33 -12.86 -55.60
CA ALA A 855 -23.61 -12.35 -54.26
C ALA A 855 -24.42 -11.04 -54.30
N VAL A 856 -24.09 -10.16 -55.24
CA VAL A 856 -24.76 -8.88 -55.48
C VAL A 856 -26.17 -9.08 -56.01
N ASP A 857 -26.37 -9.99 -56.97
CA ASP A 857 -27.68 -10.23 -57.57
C ASP A 857 -28.68 -10.86 -56.56
N ILE A 858 -28.20 -11.42 -55.44
CA ILE A 858 -29.03 -11.87 -54.31
C ILE A 858 -29.63 -10.68 -53.54
N ILE A 859 -28.90 -9.58 -53.41
CA ILE A 859 -29.27 -8.45 -52.53
C ILE A 859 -30.59 -7.78 -52.98
N PRO A 860 -30.78 -7.37 -54.25
CA PRO A 860 -32.04 -6.79 -54.72
C PRO A 860 -33.22 -7.78 -54.74
N GLY A 861 -32.94 -9.08 -54.81
CA GLY A 861 -33.95 -10.14 -54.90
C GLY A 861 -34.47 -10.63 -53.56
N CYS A 862 -34.08 -9.98 -52.45
CA CYS A 862 -34.54 -10.30 -51.10
C CYS A 862 -36.02 -9.93 -50.91
N THR A 863 -36.82 -10.90 -50.45
CA THR A 863 -38.29 -10.82 -50.43
C THR A 863 -38.87 -10.46 -49.08
N GLN A 864 -38.09 -10.58 -47.98
CA GLN A 864 -38.62 -10.51 -46.61
C GLN A 864 -38.42 -9.19 -45.88
N GLY A 865 -38.02 -8.12 -46.57
CA GLY A 865 -38.07 -6.75 -46.05
C GLY A 865 -36.81 -5.93 -46.29
N PRO A 866 -36.84 -4.62 -46.01
CA PRO A 866 -35.68 -3.76 -46.14
C PRO A 866 -34.66 -4.12 -45.05
N TYR A 867 -33.62 -4.86 -45.42
CA TYR A 867 -32.45 -5.01 -44.58
C TYR A 867 -31.81 -3.65 -44.39
N SER A 868 -31.54 -3.29 -43.15
CA SER A 868 -30.77 -2.08 -42.82
C SER A 868 -29.36 -2.14 -43.39
N ARG A 869 -28.82 -3.36 -43.52
CA ARG A 869 -27.44 -3.63 -43.92
C ARG A 869 -27.32 -4.98 -44.61
N HIS A 870 -26.41 -5.06 -45.58
CA HIS A 870 -25.98 -6.31 -46.21
C HIS A 870 -24.48 -6.50 -45.96
N ILE A 871 -24.07 -7.69 -45.55
CA ILE A 871 -22.67 -8.02 -45.27
C ILE A 871 -22.25 -9.21 -46.13
N ILE A 872 -21.34 -8.99 -47.07
CA ILE A 872 -20.75 -10.02 -47.92
C ILE A 872 -19.46 -10.51 -47.24
N LEU A 873 -19.42 -11.79 -46.89
CA LEU A 873 -18.26 -12.47 -46.31
C LEU A 873 -17.61 -13.31 -47.41
N PHE A 874 -16.56 -12.78 -48.04
CA PHE A 874 -15.92 -13.34 -49.22
C PHE A 874 -14.64 -14.08 -48.84
N TYR A 875 -14.61 -15.42 -48.97
CA TYR A 875 -13.46 -16.25 -48.63
C TYR A 875 -12.83 -16.91 -49.86
N THR A 876 -11.49 -16.87 -49.97
CA THR A 876 -10.70 -17.51 -51.05
C THR A 876 -9.27 -17.81 -50.60
N ASP A 877 -8.63 -18.82 -51.19
CA ASP A 877 -7.21 -19.12 -50.95
C ASP A 877 -6.26 -18.57 -52.02
N GLY A 878 -6.78 -18.00 -53.11
CA GLY A 878 -6.01 -17.67 -54.29
C GLY A 878 -6.31 -16.30 -54.89
N GLN A 879 -5.64 -16.00 -56.00
CA GLN A 879 -5.86 -14.77 -56.77
C GLN A 879 -6.69 -15.05 -58.02
N ALA A 880 -7.52 -14.08 -58.39
CA ALA A 880 -8.20 -14.04 -59.68
C ALA A 880 -8.06 -12.65 -60.31
N SER A 881 -8.56 -12.49 -61.55
CA SER A 881 -8.61 -11.18 -62.18
C SER A 881 -9.55 -10.22 -61.44
N TYR A 882 -9.27 -8.91 -61.52
CA TYR A 882 -10.08 -7.88 -60.87
C TYR A 882 -11.53 -7.87 -61.38
N PRO A 883 -12.54 -8.00 -60.50
CA PRO A 883 -13.95 -8.14 -60.87
C PRO A 883 -14.63 -6.78 -61.14
N HIS A 884 -14.22 -6.11 -62.22
CA HIS A 884 -14.65 -4.75 -62.56
C HIS A 884 -16.17 -4.57 -62.60
N SER A 885 -16.88 -5.55 -63.19
CA SER A 885 -18.33 -5.46 -63.35
C SER A 885 -19.05 -5.59 -62.01
N ALA A 886 -18.67 -6.59 -61.21
CA ALA A 886 -19.27 -6.82 -59.91
C ALA A 886 -18.97 -5.71 -58.89
N VAL A 887 -17.73 -5.21 -58.82
CA VAL A 887 -17.36 -4.11 -57.91
C VAL A 887 -18.17 -2.85 -58.21
N LYS A 888 -18.30 -2.50 -59.50
CA LYS A 888 -19.14 -1.38 -59.94
C LYS A 888 -20.61 -1.56 -59.52
N LYS A 889 -21.14 -2.79 -59.61
CA LYS A 889 -22.51 -3.07 -59.11
C LYS A 889 -22.62 -2.89 -57.59
N ILE A 890 -21.64 -3.36 -56.80
CA ILE A 890 -21.63 -3.15 -55.34
C ILE A 890 -21.60 -1.65 -55.01
N HIS A 891 -20.74 -0.90 -55.68
CA HIS A 891 -20.64 0.55 -55.50
C HIS A 891 -21.98 1.24 -55.79
N ASN A 892 -22.66 0.87 -56.89
CA ASN A 892 -23.98 1.40 -57.21
C ASN A 892 -25.04 1.05 -56.17
N LEU A 893 -25.04 -0.18 -55.63
CA LEU A 893 -25.98 -0.57 -54.57
C LEU A 893 -25.76 0.23 -53.28
N ARG A 894 -24.50 0.47 -52.90
CA ARG A 894 -24.17 1.31 -51.73
C ARG A 894 -24.67 2.74 -51.88
N ALA A 895 -24.64 3.28 -53.10
CA ALA A 895 -25.15 4.61 -53.38
C ALA A 895 -26.69 4.70 -53.31
N GLN A 896 -27.42 3.58 -53.40
CA GLN A 896 -28.86 3.59 -53.62
C GLN A 896 -29.74 3.60 -52.36
N SER A 897 -29.27 3.16 -51.17
CA SER A 897 -29.94 3.34 -49.85
C SER A 897 -29.50 2.28 -48.82
N ASN A 898 -28.87 1.18 -49.23
CA ASN A 898 -28.54 0.08 -48.33
C ASN A 898 -27.05 0.10 -47.98
N GLU A 899 -26.75 -0.08 -46.70
CA GLU A 899 -25.37 -0.19 -46.23
C GLU A 899 -24.83 -1.57 -46.63
N VAL A 900 -24.16 -1.65 -47.79
CA VAL A 900 -23.54 -2.90 -48.28
C VAL A 900 -22.06 -2.90 -47.90
N HIS A 901 -21.67 -3.86 -47.07
CA HIS A 901 -20.30 -4.11 -46.66
C HIS A 901 -19.76 -5.38 -47.29
N LEU A 902 -18.48 -5.36 -47.64
CA LEU A 902 -17.75 -6.52 -48.13
C LEU A 902 -16.54 -6.72 -47.24
N TYR A 903 -16.37 -7.92 -46.71
CA TYR A 903 -15.20 -8.35 -45.98
C TYR A 903 -14.53 -9.45 -46.79
N ALA A 904 -13.32 -9.18 -47.25
CA ALA A 904 -12.48 -10.16 -47.94
C ALA A 904 -11.62 -10.91 -46.92
N ILE A 905 -11.71 -12.23 -46.92
CA ILE A 905 -10.98 -13.13 -46.03
C ILE A 905 -10.15 -14.06 -46.92
N CYS A 906 -8.85 -14.19 -46.67
CA CYS A 906 -8.01 -15.04 -47.49
C CYS A 906 -6.81 -15.64 -46.75
N GLU A 907 -6.34 -16.77 -47.26
CA GLU A 907 -5.10 -17.43 -46.80
C GLU A 907 -3.85 -16.67 -47.23
N GLU A 908 -3.90 -15.97 -48.37
CA GLU A 908 -2.74 -15.27 -48.91
C GLU A 908 -2.34 -14.09 -48.03
N ARG A 909 -1.03 -13.94 -47.78
CA ARG A 909 -0.47 -12.86 -46.97
C ARG A 909 -0.54 -11.48 -47.63
N ASN A 910 -0.50 -11.42 -48.95
CA ASN A 910 -0.56 -10.17 -49.70
C ASN A 910 -1.53 -10.26 -50.91
N PRO A 911 -2.84 -10.26 -50.64
CA PRO A 911 -3.85 -10.46 -51.67
C PRO A 911 -4.09 -9.16 -52.46
N VAL A 912 -3.24 -8.88 -53.46
CA VAL A 912 -3.23 -7.61 -54.19
C VAL A 912 -4.62 -7.23 -54.73
N VAL A 913 -5.32 -8.19 -55.34
CA VAL A 913 -6.63 -7.97 -55.95
C VAL A 913 -7.71 -7.72 -54.89
N LEU A 914 -7.75 -8.50 -53.80
CA LEU A 914 -8.73 -8.28 -52.72
C LEU A 914 -8.48 -6.96 -52.00
N LYS A 915 -7.20 -6.58 -51.81
CA LYS A 915 -6.84 -5.27 -51.27
C LYS A 915 -7.36 -4.15 -52.16
N GLN A 916 -7.21 -4.27 -53.48
CA GLN A 916 -7.76 -3.29 -54.43
C GLN A 916 -9.28 -3.22 -54.35
N ILE A 917 -9.98 -4.36 -54.24
CA ILE A 917 -11.46 -4.40 -54.08
C ILE A 917 -11.87 -3.68 -52.79
N CYS A 918 -11.21 -3.98 -51.66
CA CYS A 918 -11.51 -3.35 -50.38
C CYS A 918 -11.18 -1.85 -50.40
N GLN A 919 -10.13 -1.42 -51.09
CA GLN A 919 -9.78 0.00 -51.26
C GLN A 919 -10.79 0.76 -52.11
N GLU A 920 -11.28 0.18 -53.20
CA GLU A 920 -12.28 0.81 -54.05
C GLU A 920 -13.64 0.90 -53.34
N LEU A 921 -14.05 -0.17 -52.64
CA LEU A 921 -15.32 -0.18 -51.93
C LEU A 921 -15.24 0.65 -50.64
N HIS A 922 -14.18 0.51 -49.83
CA HIS A 922 -14.07 1.11 -48.50
C HIS A 922 -12.82 1.99 -48.40
N PRO A 923 -12.75 3.14 -49.10
CA PRO A 923 -11.54 3.94 -49.18
C PRO A 923 -11.01 4.32 -47.79
N ASP A 924 -11.91 4.69 -46.87
CA ASP A 924 -11.58 5.15 -45.53
C ASP A 924 -11.27 4.02 -44.53
N ASP A 925 -11.62 2.76 -44.84
CA ASP A 925 -11.45 1.65 -43.88
C ASP A 925 -11.10 0.29 -44.49
N HIS A 926 -10.49 0.27 -45.66
CA HIS A 926 -10.20 -0.97 -46.40
C HIS A 926 -9.40 -2.01 -45.61
N ASN A 927 -8.58 -1.60 -44.63
CA ASN A 927 -7.81 -2.51 -43.78
C ASN A 927 -8.71 -3.28 -42.80
N SER A 928 -9.80 -2.69 -42.30
CA SER A 928 -10.74 -3.44 -41.45
C SER A 928 -11.58 -4.43 -42.26
N HIS A 929 -11.74 -4.18 -43.56
CA HIS A 929 -12.49 -5.01 -44.51
C HIS A 929 -11.65 -6.11 -45.18
N LEU A 930 -10.35 -6.22 -44.87
CA LEU A 930 -9.47 -7.28 -45.35
C LEU A 930 -8.90 -8.09 -44.19
N ARG A 931 -9.03 -9.42 -44.25
CA ARG A 931 -8.48 -10.38 -43.30
C ARG A 931 -7.61 -11.38 -44.06
N SER A 932 -6.31 -11.09 -44.12
CA SER A 932 -5.31 -11.95 -44.78
C SER A 932 -4.69 -12.95 -43.82
N ASN A 933 -4.05 -14.00 -44.35
CA ASN A 933 -3.38 -15.04 -43.57
C ASN A 933 -4.33 -15.81 -42.63
N ILE A 934 -5.57 -16.03 -43.08
CA ILE A 934 -6.59 -16.79 -42.33
C ILE A 934 -6.72 -18.16 -42.95
N THR A 935 -6.40 -19.21 -42.19
CA THR A 935 -6.54 -20.60 -42.66
C THR A 935 -8.01 -21.05 -42.66
N PRO A 936 -8.38 -22.10 -43.44
CA PRO A 936 -9.76 -22.55 -43.54
C PRO A 936 -10.43 -22.89 -42.20
N ASP A 937 -9.67 -23.47 -41.26
CA ASP A 937 -10.12 -23.85 -39.93
C ASP A 937 -10.39 -22.64 -39.01
N GLN A 938 -9.75 -21.49 -39.27
CA GLN A 938 -9.95 -20.24 -38.53
C GLN A 938 -11.17 -19.45 -39.03
N LEU A 939 -11.73 -19.81 -40.18
CA LEU A 939 -12.73 -19.00 -40.88
C LEU A 939 -13.97 -18.71 -40.03
N GLY A 940 -14.46 -19.69 -39.26
CA GLY A 940 -15.64 -19.52 -38.42
C GLY A 940 -15.45 -18.49 -37.30
N LEU A 941 -14.24 -18.44 -36.72
CA LEU A 941 -13.88 -17.47 -35.69
C LEU A 941 -13.82 -16.06 -36.28
N VAL A 942 -13.09 -15.88 -37.38
CA VAL A 942 -12.93 -14.57 -38.05
C VAL A 942 -14.27 -14.01 -38.55
N MET A 943 -15.12 -14.86 -39.15
CA MET A 943 -16.47 -14.42 -39.53
C MET A 943 -17.31 -14.02 -38.32
N SER A 944 -17.14 -14.71 -37.18
CA SER A 944 -17.83 -14.39 -35.93
C SER A 944 -17.31 -13.11 -35.27
N GLU A 945 -16.04 -12.77 -35.45
CA GLU A 945 -15.45 -11.49 -35.03
C GLU A 945 -15.96 -10.32 -35.87
N ILE A 946 -16.13 -10.50 -37.19
CA ILE A 946 -16.66 -9.46 -38.09
C ILE A 946 -18.08 -9.02 -37.67
N ILE A 947 -18.84 -9.89 -37.01
CA ILE A 947 -20.19 -9.58 -36.51
C ILE A 947 -20.25 -9.13 -35.05
N ALA A 948 -19.13 -9.20 -34.30
CA ALA A 948 -19.07 -8.87 -32.86
C ALA A 948 -18.60 -7.43 -32.63
#